data_AF-A0A498F7E9-F1
#
_entry.id   AF-A0A498F7E9-F1
#
_cell.length_a   1.000
_cell.length_b   1.000
_cell.length_c   1.000
_cell.angle_alpha   90.00
_cell.angle_beta   90.00
_cell.angle_gamma   90.00
#
_symmetry.space_group_name_H-M   'P 1'
#
loop_
_entity.id
_entity.type
_entity.pdbx_description
1 polymer ?
#
loop_
_entity_poly.entity_id
_entity_poly.type
_entity_poly.pdbx_seq_one_letter_code
_entity_poly.pdbx_strand_id
1 'polypeptide(L)'
;MNRRKLLMTLGVAGGTTAALGTGAFSTVTAEREMTVTVTDDASSFLALTAGEEHGEYVETSGAQAVLDFSDGEQGLGTGSTYTFDDTLNVQNQGTQPVYVWTSVASDTFEDGDVYLYRAADGSNTAFTPARATQVGTGSGLSLGVYVDTTGIDTGTYNVEITIRAADEPPDAIDDPGNEEPEEPEEPDELVDSLFFDSTASLLDANGPNTLADEQVVVTAEPAATSIDADGNGDATTYPSTEELPLMALDGNIFAAGAPFVQDDTSFGLYGNDEFFLNLLDEYVGSGTIIWDESHGQFYDLAEHEQIEEYIENNGYTVTAGDDLLTQLPDADAVVVTSPSDAFSDEEKTALSTFAEDGGFVILLDQSDFQNFDATANLNDIVDEDGIETQIRFNDNQVLTDGEFAFETTQFNTNSYVRLFAQRPGIGVEIEKGETYEVDVVSVADGDTVDVQFPDGDEAPVRILGIDTPETGDTTERIEEYEGITDEDALRTKANEASTYAEDRLGDTTVTLSFDDNEPLRGDFDRILGYLELPNGDVYNEKVVADGWARLYSSGFGGHDDLWDLEDSAQQAGSGIWELSDPAAVPESKDDPVTDLFFPEPVAVTGGTTVVSAENGDPLAAIDETAGVAAIGGPLLDEGFEPDEASEEAPTNTGYQVYPFVTNVVDRLTDDGLSTRVLVDGGHGQFNADFALGSEDMAYYQRYLEGQSTADADSVALEQVNNLTDDAGPNLLDSAGDPAASALLISTPVDEFSAAERTAVADFAAAGGAVLLIGTAADTDALENFSPLVSALDSSVSFTSTSVTDAENNLGEASLPTTTNFADEPDLFTAFTPDSGTSEPAPPSVAVTDVSGGDEYAVIDNTSSQTVDLEDWTLSDDAENTYTFGSISLSPSETVVVTTSETPDGAAPTADYTVNWDAGFVWNNDGDTATLRNASGITVDTFSY
;
A
#
# COMPACT_ATOMS: atom_id res chain seq x y z
N MET A 1 -57.98 12.95 48.81
CA MET A 1 -58.24 11.78 47.95
C MET A 1 -57.71 12.08 46.56
N ASN A 2 -56.93 11.15 46.01
CA ASN A 2 -55.70 11.38 45.26
C ASN A 2 -55.85 12.12 43.93
N ARG A 3 -54.99 13.13 43.72
CA ARG A 3 -55.02 14.06 42.58
C ARG A 3 -53.64 14.05 41.90
N ARG A 4 -53.57 13.57 40.66
CA ARG A 4 -52.48 13.89 39.74
C ARG A 4 -52.94 15.06 38.87
N LYS A 5 -52.19 16.16 38.94
CA LYS A 5 -52.31 17.36 38.12
C LYS A 5 -50.89 17.80 37.80
N LEU A 6 -50.53 17.89 36.53
CA LEU A 6 -49.70 18.99 36.08
C LEU A 6 -50.13 19.38 34.66
N LEU A 7 -50.63 20.60 34.56
CA LEU A 7 -50.89 21.32 33.32
C LEU A 7 -49.57 21.91 32.83
N MET A 8 -49.32 21.90 31.51
CA MET A 8 -48.62 23.00 30.86
C MET A 8 -49.38 23.44 29.61
N THR A 9 -49.91 24.66 29.69
CA THR A 9 -50.43 25.48 28.60
C THR A 9 -49.49 26.66 28.43
N LEU A 10 -48.94 26.86 27.23
CA LEU A 10 -48.31 28.08 26.66
C LEU A 10 -47.96 27.68 25.21
N GLY A 11 -48.18 28.44 24.14
CA GLY A 11 -48.53 29.83 23.91
C GLY A 11 -47.88 30.22 22.57
N VAL A 12 -48.67 30.73 21.64
CA VAL A 12 -48.31 31.05 20.24
C VAL A 12 -47.34 32.24 20.14
N ALA A 13 -46.38 32.20 19.18
CA ALA A 13 -45.97 33.27 18.24
C ALA A 13 -44.45 33.55 18.09
N GLY A 14 -43.93 33.29 16.89
CA GLY A 14 -43.11 34.23 16.10
C GLY A 14 -41.59 34.31 16.32
N GLY A 15 -40.82 34.14 15.24
CA GLY A 15 -39.51 34.80 15.08
C GLY A 15 -38.35 33.91 14.62
N THR A 16 -38.11 33.95 13.31
CA THR A 16 -36.87 33.71 12.53
C THR A 16 -35.55 33.27 13.23
N THR A 17 -34.93 32.29 12.55
CA THR A 17 -33.50 32.01 12.28
C THR A 17 -32.62 31.26 13.31
N ALA A 18 -32.27 30.05 12.84
CA ALA A 18 -30.97 29.35 12.86
C ALA A 18 -30.55 28.47 14.04
N ALA A 19 -30.39 27.18 13.68
CA ALA A 19 -29.42 26.17 14.11
C ALA A 19 -29.67 25.34 15.40
N LEU A 20 -29.34 24.05 15.22
CA LEU A 20 -29.00 22.98 16.18
C LEU A 20 -30.13 22.03 16.66
N GLY A 21 -30.03 20.77 16.22
CA GLY A 21 -29.97 19.59 17.10
C GLY A 21 -31.26 18.93 17.63
N THR A 22 -31.52 17.73 17.10
CA THR A 22 -32.04 16.48 17.73
C THR A 22 -33.40 16.43 18.44
N GLY A 23 -34.15 15.34 18.18
CA GLY A 23 -35.17 14.84 19.13
C GLY A 23 -36.36 14.07 18.54
N ALA A 24 -36.28 12.74 18.64
CA ALA A 24 -37.30 11.74 18.39
C ALA A 24 -38.71 12.00 18.99
N PHE A 25 -39.73 11.37 18.43
CA PHE A 25 -40.97 11.04 19.16
C PHE A 25 -41.17 9.52 19.18
N SER A 26 -41.35 8.94 20.37
CA SER A 26 -41.36 7.49 20.56
C SER A 26 -42.76 6.83 20.42
N THR A 27 -43.87 7.58 20.35
CA THR A 27 -45.21 7.04 19.97
C THR A 27 -46.21 8.16 19.66
N VAL A 28 -47.13 7.89 18.72
CA VAL A 28 -48.37 8.66 18.51
C VAL A 28 -49.56 7.69 18.49
N THR A 29 -50.68 8.04 19.11
CA THR A 29 -51.90 7.20 19.10
C THR A 29 -53.07 7.99 18.54
N ALA A 30 -53.74 7.43 17.53
CA ALA A 30 -54.97 7.95 16.95
C ALA A 30 -56.02 6.84 16.92
N GLU A 31 -57.17 7.06 17.55
CA GLU A 31 -58.30 6.12 17.50
C GLU A 31 -59.06 6.31 16.18
N ARG A 32 -59.14 5.25 15.36
CA ARG A 32 -59.94 5.20 14.12
C ARG A 32 -60.96 4.08 14.26
N GLU A 33 -62.19 4.31 13.80
CA GLU A 33 -63.26 3.30 13.80
C GLU A 33 -63.28 2.60 12.44
N MET A 34 -63.05 1.28 12.44
CA MET A 34 -63.15 0.41 11.26
C MET A 34 -64.46 -0.40 11.35
N THR A 35 -65.24 -0.41 10.27
CA THR A 35 -66.40 -1.32 10.14
C THR A 35 -66.06 -2.39 9.10
N VAL A 36 -66.06 -3.66 9.51
CA VAL A 36 -65.85 -4.81 8.62
C VAL A 36 -67.21 -5.47 8.38
N THR A 37 -67.56 -5.69 7.11
CA THR A 37 -68.73 -6.48 6.71
C THR A 37 -68.24 -7.78 6.09
N VAL A 38 -68.68 -8.92 6.64
CA VAL A 38 -68.40 -10.26 6.09
C VAL A 38 -69.65 -10.72 5.33
N THR A 39 -69.45 -11.31 4.16
CA THR A 39 -70.50 -11.81 3.25
C THR A 39 -70.17 -13.22 2.81
N ASP A 40 -71.15 -13.93 2.26
CA ASP A 40 -70.95 -15.29 1.70
C ASP A 40 -70.10 -15.24 0.42
N ASP A 41 -69.47 -16.37 0.07
CA ASP A 41 -68.53 -16.50 -1.06
C ASP A 41 -69.12 -16.09 -2.41
N ALA A 42 -70.43 -16.21 -2.63
CA ALA A 42 -71.05 -15.77 -3.88
C ALA A 42 -71.10 -14.23 -4.03
N SER A 43 -70.83 -13.48 -2.96
CA SER A 43 -70.90 -12.01 -2.91
C SER A 43 -69.64 -11.37 -2.35
N SER A 44 -68.56 -12.15 -2.16
CA SER A 44 -67.26 -11.66 -1.70
C SER A 44 -66.51 -10.94 -2.84
N PHE A 45 -65.40 -10.28 -2.52
CA PHE A 45 -64.57 -9.61 -3.53
C PHE A 45 -63.94 -10.58 -4.55
N LEU A 46 -63.72 -11.84 -4.15
CA LEU A 46 -63.38 -12.95 -5.06
C LEU A 46 -64.51 -13.98 -4.98
N ALA A 47 -65.51 -13.81 -5.83
CA ALA A 47 -66.74 -14.57 -5.71
C ALA A 47 -66.64 -15.98 -6.29
N LEU A 48 -67.08 -16.98 -5.53
CA LEU A 48 -67.13 -18.38 -5.97
C LEU A 48 -68.58 -18.78 -6.29
N THR A 49 -68.80 -19.21 -7.53
CA THR A 49 -70.14 -19.57 -8.04
C THR A 49 -70.08 -20.88 -8.82
N ALA A 50 -71.19 -21.62 -8.86
CA ALA A 50 -71.31 -22.82 -9.69
C ALA A 50 -71.08 -22.49 -11.19
N GLY A 51 -70.34 -23.35 -11.89
CA GLY A 51 -70.09 -23.25 -13.34
C GLY A 51 -71.31 -23.65 -14.19
N GLU A 52 -71.23 -23.48 -15.51
CA GLU A 52 -72.41 -23.63 -16.39
C GLU A 52 -72.71 -25.09 -16.78
N GLU A 53 -71.69 -25.97 -16.86
CA GLU A 53 -71.85 -27.34 -17.34
C GLU A 53 -71.99 -28.38 -16.22
N HIS A 54 -71.16 -28.29 -15.17
CA HIS A 54 -71.16 -29.24 -14.05
C HIS A 54 -71.33 -28.57 -12.68
N GLY A 55 -71.90 -27.37 -12.66
CA GLY A 55 -72.16 -26.62 -11.44
C GLY A 55 -73.15 -27.27 -10.46
N GLU A 56 -73.89 -28.32 -10.84
CA GLU A 56 -74.77 -29.05 -9.91
C GLU A 56 -74.03 -29.73 -8.76
N TYR A 57 -72.71 -29.92 -8.88
CA TYR A 57 -71.84 -30.45 -7.82
C TYR A 57 -71.31 -29.37 -6.88
N VAL A 58 -71.68 -28.09 -7.06
CA VAL A 58 -71.21 -26.97 -6.23
C VAL A 58 -72.33 -26.42 -5.36
N GLU A 59 -72.14 -26.46 -4.03
CA GLU A 59 -73.03 -25.81 -3.06
C GLU A 59 -72.42 -24.50 -2.53
N THR A 60 -73.07 -23.36 -2.78
CA THR A 60 -72.60 -22.02 -2.34
C THR A 60 -73.51 -21.33 -1.32
N SER A 61 -74.45 -22.08 -0.72
CA SER A 61 -75.47 -21.51 0.19
C SER A 61 -75.01 -21.33 1.66
N GLY A 62 -73.74 -21.64 1.95
CA GLY A 62 -73.08 -21.44 3.24
C GLY A 62 -71.88 -20.49 3.14
N ALA A 63 -71.13 -20.36 4.23
CA ALA A 63 -69.95 -19.49 4.30
C ALA A 63 -68.74 -19.99 3.49
N GLN A 64 -68.85 -21.16 2.84
CA GLN A 64 -67.82 -21.79 1.99
C GLN A 64 -68.49 -22.47 0.80
N ALA A 65 -67.90 -22.37 -0.39
CA ALA A 65 -68.26 -23.19 -1.53
C ALA A 65 -67.78 -24.65 -1.33
N VAL A 66 -68.68 -25.63 -1.54
CA VAL A 66 -68.37 -27.06 -1.39
C VAL A 66 -68.59 -27.78 -2.72
N LEU A 67 -67.59 -28.56 -3.15
CA LEU A 67 -67.66 -29.48 -4.29
C LEU A 67 -68.03 -30.88 -3.77
N ASP A 68 -69.25 -31.35 -4.08
CA ASP A 68 -69.73 -32.67 -3.68
C ASP A 68 -70.09 -33.51 -4.91
N PHE A 69 -69.25 -34.49 -5.22
CA PHE A 69 -69.46 -35.44 -6.31
C PHE A 69 -70.23 -36.70 -5.88
N SER A 70 -70.97 -36.61 -4.77
CA SER A 70 -71.85 -37.66 -4.27
C SER A 70 -73.28 -37.14 -4.07
N ASP A 71 -74.27 -38.03 -4.21
CA ASP A 71 -75.67 -37.72 -3.90
C ASP A 71 -76.18 -38.49 -2.66
N GLY A 72 -75.25 -39.11 -1.91
CA GLY A 72 -75.52 -39.97 -0.76
C GLY A 72 -75.89 -41.42 -1.11
N GLU A 73 -76.13 -41.78 -2.39
CA GLU A 73 -76.33 -43.17 -2.85
C GLU A 73 -75.35 -43.59 -3.95
N GLN A 74 -74.83 -42.64 -4.74
CA GLN A 74 -73.87 -42.80 -5.83
C GLN A 74 -72.69 -41.83 -5.66
N GLY A 75 -71.53 -42.21 -6.19
CA GLY A 75 -70.30 -41.43 -6.15
C GLY A 75 -69.26 -41.97 -7.13
N LEU A 76 -68.03 -41.47 -7.05
CA LEU A 76 -66.93 -41.89 -7.91
C LEU A 76 -66.56 -43.36 -7.67
N GLY A 77 -66.29 -44.11 -8.75
CA GLY A 77 -65.90 -45.52 -8.68
C GLY A 77 -64.39 -45.68 -8.60
N THR A 78 -63.91 -46.65 -7.81
CA THR A 78 -62.47 -46.89 -7.58
C THR A 78 -61.70 -47.25 -8.85
N GLY A 79 -60.43 -46.86 -8.95
CA GLY A 79 -59.54 -47.22 -10.07
C GLY A 79 -59.92 -46.56 -11.39
N SER A 80 -60.56 -45.40 -11.33
CA SER A 80 -61.03 -44.65 -12.49
C SER A 80 -60.65 -43.18 -12.37
N THR A 81 -60.40 -42.57 -13.52
CA THR A 81 -60.16 -41.13 -13.68
C THR A 81 -61.43 -40.41 -14.13
N TYR A 82 -61.75 -39.28 -13.50
CA TYR A 82 -62.91 -38.43 -13.77
C TYR A 82 -62.49 -37.00 -14.06
N THR A 83 -63.20 -36.34 -14.97
CA THR A 83 -63.02 -34.92 -15.31
C THR A 83 -64.39 -34.26 -15.38
N PHE A 84 -64.54 -33.14 -14.69
CA PHE A 84 -65.76 -32.33 -14.66
C PHE A 84 -65.42 -30.92 -15.13
N ASP A 85 -65.59 -30.67 -16.44
CA ASP A 85 -65.37 -29.34 -17.03
C ASP A 85 -66.36 -28.30 -16.49
N ASP A 86 -65.91 -27.04 -16.38
CA ASP A 86 -66.73 -25.89 -15.97
C ASP A 86 -67.62 -26.17 -14.73
N THR A 87 -66.97 -26.65 -13.67
CA THR A 87 -67.62 -26.98 -12.40
C THR A 87 -67.72 -25.75 -11.50
N LEU A 88 -66.66 -24.93 -11.42
CA LEU A 88 -66.58 -23.77 -10.54
C LEU A 88 -66.16 -22.52 -11.33
N ASN A 89 -66.81 -21.39 -11.08
CA ASN A 89 -66.45 -20.08 -11.63
C ASN A 89 -65.95 -19.14 -10.53
N VAL A 90 -64.76 -18.58 -10.73
CA VAL A 90 -64.08 -17.62 -9.84
C VAL A 90 -64.16 -16.23 -10.45
N GLN A 91 -64.87 -15.30 -9.81
CA GLN A 91 -65.09 -13.95 -10.33
C GLN A 91 -64.43 -12.87 -9.48
N ASN A 92 -63.63 -12.00 -10.12
CA ASN A 92 -63.07 -10.83 -9.46
C ASN A 92 -64.13 -9.71 -9.39
N GLN A 93 -64.71 -9.49 -8.22
CA GLN A 93 -65.63 -8.39 -7.91
C GLN A 93 -64.94 -7.20 -7.19
N GLY A 94 -63.60 -7.25 -7.07
CA GLY A 94 -62.76 -6.20 -6.50
C GLY A 94 -62.64 -4.96 -7.38
N THR A 95 -61.69 -4.09 -7.08
CA THR A 95 -61.49 -2.81 -7.81
C THR A 95 -60.26 -2.81 -8.72
N GLN A 96 -59.44 -3.86 -8.70
CA GLN A 96 -58.23 -3.99 -9.51
C GLN A 96 -58.08 -5.42 -10.07
N PRO A 97 -57.33 -5.62 -11.17
CA PRO A 97 -56.96 -6.96 -11.64
C PRO A 97 -56.19 -7.74 -10.57
N VAL A 98 -56.36 -9.06 -10.54
CA VAL A 98 -55.64 -9.96 -9.64
C VAL A 98 -55.23 -11.23 -10.38
N TYR A 99 -54.09 -11.80 -10.07
CA TYR A 99 -53.70 -13.15 -10.47
C TYR A 99 -54.43 -14.16 -9.59
N VAL A 100 -54.98 -15.21 -10.20
CA VAL A 100 -55.68 -16.30 -9.50
C VAL A 100 -54.95 -17.62 -9.78
N TRP A 101 -54.82 -18.46 -8.75
CA TRP A 101 -54.28 -19.82 -8.84
C TRP A 101 -54.87 -20.72 -7.77
N THR A 102 -54.61 -22.03 -7.86
CA THR A 102 -55.16 -23.00 -6.90
C THR A 102 -54.08 -23.92 -6.35
N SER A 103 -54.28 -24.37 -5.11
CA SER A 103 -53.56 -25.48 -4.51
C SER A 103 -54.54 -26.47 -3.91
N VAL A 104 -54.17 -27.75 -3.92
CA VAL A 104 -55.01 -28.83 -3.40
C VAL A 104 -54.18 -29.64 -2.41
N ALA A 105 -54.73 -29.89 -1.23
CA ALA A 105 -54.09 -30.71 -0.20
C ALA A 105 -55.03 -31.86 0.20
N SER A 106 -54.48 -33.08 0.27
CA SER A 106 -55.21 -34.26 0.74
C SER A 106 -54.29 -35.20 1.50
N ASP A 107 -54.77 -35.72 2.63
CA ASP A 107 -54.08 -36.81 3.35
C ASP A 107 -54.27 -38.18 2.66
N THR A 108 -55.07 -38.26 1.59
CA THR A 108 -55.47 -39.53 0.96
C THR A 108 -55.07 -39.64 -0.51
N PHE A 109 -55.25 -38.57 -1.28
CA PHE A 109 -54.88 -38.54 -2.70
C PHE A 109 -53.44 -38.03 -2.84
N GLU A 110 -52.65 -38.63 -3.73
CA GLU A 110 -51.30 -38.16 -4.03
C GLU A 110 -51.36 -36.89 -4.89
N ASP A 111 -50.25 -36.16 -4.98
CA ASP A 111 -50.17 -34.96 -5.82
C ASP A 111 -50.42 -35.30 -7.29
N GLY A 112 -51.34 -34.57 -7.91
CA GLY A 112 -51.79 -34.85 -9.28
C GLY A 112 -52.95 -35.85 -9.38
N ASP A 113 -53.39 -36.49 -8.30
CA ASP A 113 -54.60 -37.32 -8.33
C ASP A 113 -55.88 -36.47 -8.22
N VAL A 114 -55.84 -35.33 -7.54
CA VAL A 114 -56.96 -34.38 -7.48
C VAL A 114 -56.47 -32.95 -7.68
N TYR A 115 -57.03 -32.26 -8.68
CA TYR A 115 -56.70 -30.85 -8.93
C TYR A 115 -57.80 -30.12 -9.68
N LEU A 116 -57.77 -28.78 -9.60
CA LEU A 116 -58.53 -27.91 -10.49
C LEU A 116 -57.72 -27.62 -11.76
N TYR A 117 -58.40 -27.44 -12.89
CA TYR A 117 -57.78 -27.02 -14.16
C TYR A 117 -58.62 -25.94 -14.84
N ARG A 118 -58.02 -25.13 -15.72
CA ARG A 118 -58.76 -24.10 -16.47
C ARG A 118 -59.54 -24.76 -17.60
N ALA A 119 -60.87 -24.66 -17.58
CA ALA A 119 -61.72 -25.27 -18.61
C ALA A 119 -61.44 -24.70 -20.03
N ALA A 120 -61.01 -23.45 -20.10
CA ALA A 120 -60.69 -22.76 -21.35
C ALA A 120 -59.43 -23.29 -22.06
N ASP A 121 -58.51 -23.96 -21.35
CA ASP A 121 -57.25 -24.45 -21.93
C ASP A 121 -57.45 -25.67 -22.84
N GLY A 122 -58.60 -26.34 -22.76
CA GLY A 122 -58.88 -27.59 -23.49
C GLY A 122 -57.94 -28.74 -23.13
N SER A 123 -57.16 -28.58 -22.05
CA SER A 123 -56.25 -29.56 -21.45
C SER A 123 -56.57 -29.68 -19.97
N ASN A 124 -56.55 -30.91 -19.45
CA ASN A 124 -56.80 -31.17 -18.03
C ASN A 124 -55.50 -30.99 -17.24
N THR A 125 -54.78 -29.89 -17.47
CA THR A 125 -53.52 -29.61 -16.79
C THR A 125 -53.80 -28.86 -15.48
N ALA A 126 -53.18 -29.31 -14.39
CA ALA A 126 -53.37 -28.72 -13.06
C ALA A 126 -53.14 -27.21 -13.05
N PHE A 127 -54.01 -26.47 -12.36
CA PHE A 127 -54.00 -25.01 -12.27
C PHE A 127 -53.25 -24.55 -11.01
N THR A 128 -51.93 -24.67 -11.08
CA THR A 128 -50.97 -24.41 -10.00
C THR A 128 -50.54 -22.94 -9.92
N PRO A 129 -49.80 -22.51 -8.88
CA PRO A 129 -49.18 -21.18 -8.81
C PRO A 129 -48.43 -20.80 -10.10
N ALA A 130 -47.61 -21.70 -10.65
CA ALA A 130 -46.86 -21.48 -11.91
C ALA A 130 -47.74 -21.19 -13.14
N ARG A 131 -49.05 -21.44 -13.06
CA ARG A 131 -50.03 -21.16 -14.12
C ARG A 131 -50.98 -20.03 -13.74
N ALA A 132 -50.66 -19.24 -12.73
CA ALA A 132 -51.47 -18.15 -12.24
C ALA A 132 -51.94 -17.24 -13.39
N THR A 133 -53.22 -16.86 -13.33
CA THR A 133 -53.87 -16.15 -14.43
C THR A 133 -54.41 -14.83 -13.95
N GLN A 134 -54.06 -13.75 -14.62
CA GLN A 134 -54.64 -12.44 -14.32
C GLN A 134 -56.14 -12.41 -14.70
N VAL A 135 -57.00 -12.15 -13.71
CA VAL A 135 -58.44 -11.97 -13.85
C VAL A 135 -58.76 -10.49 -13.64
N GLY A 136 -59.12 -9.81 -14.71
CA GLY A 136 -59.53 -8.40 -14.67
C GLY A 136 -60.80 -8.17 -13.87
N THR A 137 -61.01 -6.93 -13.41
CA THR A 137 -62.19 -6.53 -12.63
C THR A 137 -63.51 -6.81 -13.37
N GLY A 138 -64.41 -7.55 -12.73
CA GLY A 138 -65.71 -7.96 -13.25
C GLY A 138 -65.68 -9.23 -14.12
N SER A 139 -64.49 -9.72 -14.48
CA SER A 139 -64.30 -10.95 -15.25
C SER A 139 -64.29 -12.19 -14.37
N GLY A 140 -64.59 -13.35 -14.96
CA GLY A 140 -64.58 -14.64 -14.28
C GLY A 140 -63.68 -15.66 -14.99
N LEU A 141 -63.19 -16.61 -14.20
CA LEU A 141 -62.37 -17.74 -14.62
C LEU A 141 -63.14 -19.04 -14.35
N SER A 142 -63.37 -19.85 -15.39
CA SER A 142 -64.03 -21.15 -15.31
C SER A 142 -63.02 -22.27 -15.06
N LEU A 143 -63.26 -23.06 -14.03
CA LEU A 143 -62.42 -24.15 -13.56
C LEU A 143 -63.18 -25.49 -13.62
N GLY A 144 -62.50 -26.52 -14.13
CA GLY A 144 -62.90 -27.92 -14.04
C GLY A 144 -62.18 -28.66 -12.92
N VAL A 145 -62.64 -29.87 -12.59
CA VAL A 145 -62.08 -30.71 -11.53
C VAL A 145 -61.64 -32.05 -12.11
N TYR A 146 -60.41 -32.47 -11.82
CA TYR A 146 -59.88 -33.79 -12.14
C TYR A 146 -59.78 -34.64 -10.86
N VAL A 147 -60.16 -35.92 -10.95
CA VAL A 147 -60.03 -36.89 -9.85
C VAL A 147 -59.61 -38.26 -10.39
N ASP A 148 -58.45 -38.77 -9.99
CA ASP A 148 -58.04 -40.16 -10.12
C ASP A 148 -58.28 -40.90 -8.79
N THR A 149 -58.92 -42.05 -8.86
CA THR A 149 -59.24 -42.90 -7.70
C THR A 149 -58.44 -44.20 -7.70
N THR A 150 -57.36 -44.27 -8.49
CA THR A 150 -56.46 -45.41 -8.56
C THR A 150 -55.74 -45.61 -7.23
N GLY A 151 -55.82 -46.81 -6.67
CA GLY A 151 -55.23 -47.10 -5.35
C GLY A 151 -56.06 -46.64 -4.15
N ILE A 152 -57.17 -45.94 -4.36
CA ILE A 152 -58.04 -45.43 -3.28
C ILE A 152 -59.13 -46.44 -2.92
N ASP A 153 -59.27 -46.72 -1.62
CA ASP A 153 -60.34 -47.59 -1.08
C ASP A 153 -61.72 -46.92 -1.16
N THR A 154 -62.80 -47.69 -1.01
CA THR A 154 -64.15 -47.12 -0.96
C THR A 154 -64.38 -46.39 0.38
N GLY A 155 -64.66 -45.09 0.34
CA GLY A 155 -64.89 -44.26 1.52
C GLY A 155 -65.37 -42.84 1.16
N THR A 156 -65.51 -41.98 2.17
CA THR A 156 -65.70 -40.53 2.00
C THR A 156 -64.40 -39.84 2.39
N TYR A 157 -63.87 -39.03 1.49
CA TYR A 157 -62.60 -38.35 1.65
C TYR A 157 -62.82 -36.85 1.51
N ASN A 158 -62.17 -36.08 2.37
CA ASN A 158 -62.18 -34.62 2.29
C ASN A 158 -60.88 -34.20 1.60
N VAL A 159 -61.01 -33.33 0.62
CA VAL A 159 -59.89 -32.71 -0.07
C VAL A 159 -60.01 -31.21 0.17
N GLU A 160 -58.93 -30.58 0.61
CA GLU A 160 -58.90 -29.14 0.81
C GLU A 160 -58.41 -28.48 -0.48
N ILE A 161 -59.21 -27.56 -1.01
CA ILE A 161 -58.88 -26.80 -2.21
C ILE A 161 -58.79 -25.33 -1.82
N THR A 162 -57.63 -24.73 -2.05
CA THR A 162 -57.40 -23.31 -1.80
C THR A 162 -57.38 -22.56 -3.13
N ILE A 163 -58.17 -21.50 -3.24
CA ILE A 163 -58.14 -20.57 -4.37
C ILE A 163 -57.53 -19.27 -3.86
N ARG A 164 -56.38 -18.89 -4.41
CA ARG A 164 -55.64 -17.69 -4.02
C ARG A 164 -55.79 -16.61 -5.08
N ALA A 165 -55.79 -15.35 -4.64
CA ALA A 165 -55.75 -14.21 -5.54
C ALA A 165 -54.91 -13.05 -4.96
N ALA A 166 -54.00 -12.50 -5.75
CA ALA A 166 -53.11 -11.39 -5.39
C ALA A 166 -52.95 -10.40 -6.56
N ASP A 167 -52.50 -9.18 -6.32
CA ASP A 167 -52.24 -8.17 -7.36
C ASP A 167 -51.00 -8.47 -8.21
N GLU A 168 -50.10 -9.31 -7.72
CA GLU A 168 -48.94 -9.89 -8.41
C GLU A 168 -49.12 -11.42 -8.55
N PRO A 169 -48.50 -12.07 -9.56
CA PRO A 169 -48.51 -13.54 -9.63
C PRO A 169 -47.78 -14.13 -8.41
N PRO A 170 -48.10 -15.36 -8.00
CA PRO A 170 -47.34 -16.02 -6.95
C PRO A 170 -45.90 -16.24 -7.42
N ASP A 171 -44.94 -15.81 -6.61
CA ASP A 171 -43.59 -16.36 -6.67
C ASP A 171 -43.70 -17.86 -6.45
N ALA A 172 -42.90 -18.67 -7.14
CA ALA A 172 -43.11 -20.11 -7.28
C ALA A 172 -42.98 -20.95 -5.98
N ILE A 173 -42.94 -20.30 -4.81
CA ILE A 173 -42.38 -20.73 -3.53
C ILE A 173 -43.44 -20.98 -2.44
N ASP A 174 -44.45 -21.83 -2.67
CA ASP A 174 -45.45 -22.11 -1.60
C ASP A 174 -46.07 -23.52 -1.72
N ASP A 175 -45.24 -24.55 -1.97
CA ASP A 175 -45.57 -25.98 -1.81
C ASP A 175 -44.79 -26.56 -0.60
N PRO A 176 -45.47 -27.02 0.48
CA PRO A 176 -44.80 -27.52 1.69
C PRO A 176 -44.15 -28.91 1.53
N GLY A 177 -44.12 -29.48 0.32
CA GLY A 177 -43.48 -30.77 0.00
C GLY A 177 -42.16 -30.68 -0.76
N ASN A 178 -41.72 -29.48 -1.15
CA ASN A 178 -40.48 -29.26 -1.86
C ASN A 178 -39.65 -28.28 -1.01
N GLU A 179 -38.53 -28.72 -0.45
CA GLU A 179 -37.51 -27.76 -0.01
C GLU A 179 -37.10 -27.01 -1.29
N GLU A 180 -37.48 -25.74 -1.34
CA GLU A 180 -37.02 -24.80 -2.35
C GLU A 180 -35.48 -24.79 -2.34
N PRO A 181 -34.79 -24.70 -3.49
CA PRO A 181 -33.51 -24.02 -3.46
C PRO A 181 -33.81 -22.60 -2.98
N GLU A 182 -33.18 -22.22 -1.87
CA GLU A 182 -33.16 -20.85 -1.35
C GLU A 182 -33.03 -19.88 -2.55
N GLU A 183 -33.80 -18.77 -2.57
CA GLU A 183 -33.31 -17.61 -3.35
C GLU A 183 -31.87 -17.40 -2.87
N PRO A 184 -30.86 -17.34 -3.76
CA PRO A 184 -29.50 -17.19 -3.30
C PRO A 184 -29.47 -15.95 -2.43
N GLU A 185 -29.11 -16.14 -1.15
CA GLU A 185 -28.94 -15.01 -0.26
C GLU A 185 -28.00 -14.03 -0.97
N GLU A 186 -28.29 -12.74 -0.88
CA GLU A 186 -27.30 -11.73 -1.25
C GLU A 186 -25.99 -12.16 -0.58
N PRO A 187 -24.89 -12.27 -1.35
CA PRO A 187 -23.67 -12.84 -0.81
C PRO A 187 -23.30 -12.09 0.46
N ASP A 188 -22.93 -12.84 1.51
CA ASP A 188 -22.60 -12.27 2.81
C ASP A 188 -21.43 -11.28 2.71
N GLU A 189 -20.57 -11.48 1.71
CA GLU A 189 -19.38 -10.69 1.41
C GLU A 189 -19.13 -10.62 -0.10
N LEU A 190 -18.59 -9.50 -0.55
CA LEU A 190 -18.14 -9.30 -1.92
C LEU A 190 -16.61 -9.34 -1.96
N VAL A 191 -16.04 -9.64 -3.12
CA VAL A 191 -14.61 -9.41 -3.37
C VAL A 191 -14.27 -7.94 -3.05
N ASP A 192 -13.11 -7.70 -2.45
CA ASP A 192 -12.71 -6.36 -2.00
C ASP A 192 -12.38 -5.43 -3.17
N SER A 193 -11.60 -5.92 -4.14
CA SER A 193 -11.20 -5.19 -5.35
C SER A 193 -10.95 -6.14 -6.52
N LEU A 194 -10.88 -5.59 -7.72
CA LEU A 194 -10.36 -6.30 -8.90
C LEU A 194 -9.11 -5.58 -9.41
N PHE A 195 -8.08 -6.35 -9.72
CA PHE A 195 -6.81 -5.85 -10.23
C PHE A 195 -6.77 -5.89 -11.76
N PHE A 196 -6.19 -4.84 -12.35
CA PHE A 196 -6.03 -4.68 -13.78
C PHE A 196 -4.60 -4.29 -14.07
N ASP A 197 -3.82 -5.19 -14.67
CA ASP A 197 -2.53 -4.89 -15.28
C ASP A 197 -2.72 -4.69 -16.78
N SER A 198 -2.15 -3.60 -17.29
CA SER A 198 -2.03 -3.37 -18.73
C SER A 198 -3.39 -3.41 -19.43
N THR A 199 -4.37 -2.70 -18.86
CA THR A 199 -5.75 -2.70 -19.35
C THR A 199 -6.02 -1.60 -20.39
N ALA A 200 -6.81 -1.96 -21.39
CA ALA A 200 -7.53 -1.05 -22.27
C ALA A 200 -8.94 -0.76 -21.71
N SER A 201 -9.60 0.25 -22.30
CA SER A 201 -11.02 0.52 -22.06
C SER A 201 -11.90 -0.12 -23.13
N LEU A 202 -13.17 -0.33 -22.86
CA LEU A 202 -14.14 -0.81 -23.85
C LEU A 202 -14.88 0.36 -24.49
N LEU A 203 -15.49 0.16 -25.66
CA LEU A 203 -16.24 1.15 -26.45
C LEU A 203 -17.61 0.60 -26.87
N ASP A 204 -18.49 1.49 -27.31
CA ASP A 204 -19.68 1.12 -28.08
C ASP A 204 -19.37 1.11 -29.59
N ALA A 205 -20.07 0.27 -30.35
CA ALA A 205 -19.95 0.19 -31.81
C ALA A 205 -20.18 1.53 -32.55
N ASN A 206 -20.81 2.52 -31.90
CA ASN A 206 -21.06 3.85 -32.44
C ASN A 206 -20.05 4.92 -31.97
N GLY A 207 -19.06 4.59 -31.13
CA GLY A 207 -17.97 5.47 -30.69
C GLY A 207 -17.71 5.44 -29.16
N PRO A 208 -16.92 6.39 -28.62
CA PRO A 208 -16.43 6.38 -27.23
C PRO A 208 -17.49 6.64 -26.14
N ASN A 209 -18.78 6.68 -26.50
CA ASN A 209 -19.87 6.72 -25.53
C ASN A 209 -20.96 5.73 -25.95
N THR A 210 -21.62 5.17 -24.92
CA THR A 210 -22.92 4.49 -24.87
C THR A 210 -22.98 2.96 -24.87
N LEU A 211 -22.03 2.28 -24.22
CA LEU A 211 -22.43 1.03 -23.57
C LEU A 211 -23.55 1.37 -22.59
N ALA A 212 -24.62 0.57 -22.58
CA ALA A 212 -25.70 0.80 -21.63
C ALA A 212 -25.18 0.56 -20.21
N ASP A 213 -25.66 1.32 -19.22
CA ASP A 213 -25.25 1.15 -17.82
C ASP A 213 -25.46 -0.31 -17.37
N GLU A 214 -26.48 -0.98 -17.90
CA GLU A 214 -26.75 -2.40 -17.61
C GLU A 214 -25.76 -3.37 -18.27
N GLN A 215 -25.00 -2.95 -19.29
CA GLN A 215 -23.97 -3.76 -19.96
C GLN A 215 -22.59 -3.62 -19.31
N VAL A 216 -22.33 -2.52 -18.59
CA VAL A 216 -21.04 -2.29 -17.94
C VAL A 216 -20.97 -3.08 -16.63
N VAL A 217 -19.92 -3.89 -16.47
CA VAL A 217 -19.72 -4.73 -15.27
C VAL A 217 -18.79 -4.03 -14.28
N VAL A 218 -17.67 -3.49 -14.76
CA VAL A 218 -16.65 -2.79 -13.97
C VAL A 218 -16.19 -1.52 -14.71
N THR A 219 -16.02 -0.42 -13.98
CA THR A 219 -15.37 0.80 -14.49
C THR A 219 -14.03 1.05 -13.78
N ALA A 220 -13.16 1.87 -14.38
CA ALA A 220 -11.97 2.37 -13.71
C ALA A 220 -12.34 3.42 -12.65
N GLU A 221 -11.44 3.66 -11.69
CA GLU A 221 -11.60 4.72 -10.71
C GLU A 221 -11.73 6.11 -11.38
N PRO A 222 -12.45 7.09 -10.78
CA PRO A 222 -12.69 8.38 -11.42
C PRO A 222 -11.44 9.20 -11.79
N ALA A 223 -10.28 8.88 -11.21
CA ALA A 223 -8.99 9.51 -11.51
C ALA A 223 -8.30 8.91 -12.74
N ALA A 224 -8.77 7.76 -13.23
CA ALA A 224 -8.15 7.05 -14.34
C ALA A 224 -8.16 7.88 -15.63
N THR A 225 -7.08 7.73 -16.39
CA THR A 225 -6.85 8.42 -17.66
C THR A 225 -6.63 7.41 -18.77
N SER A 226 -6.95 7.81 -20.00
CA SER A 226 -6.77 6.99 -21.21
C SER A 226 -5.71 7.66 -22.09
N ILE A 227 -4.67 6.92 -22.44
CA ILE A 227 -3.55 7.37 -23.28
C ILE A 227 -3.40 6.49 -24.54
N ASP A 228 -2.75 7.07 -25.55
CA ASP A 228 -2.26 6.41 -26.77
C ASP A 228 -0.77 6.13 -26.53
N ALA A 229 -0.44 4.95 -25.99
CA ALA A 229 0.89 4.65 -25.46
C ALA A 229 1.92 4.42 -26.58
N ASP A 230 1.53 3.78 -27.69
CA ASP A 230 2.42 3.54 -28.83
C ASP A 230 2.54 4.73 -29.79
N GLY A 231 1.64 5.72 -29.67
CA GLY A 231 1.64 6.98 -30.40
C GLY A 231 1.29 6.82 -31.88
N ASN A 232 0.62 5.74 -32.26
CA ASN A 232 0.23 5.45 -33.63
C ASN A 232 -1.08 6.17 -34.01
N GLY A 233 -1.91 6.53 -33.02
CA GLY A 233 -3.11 7.36 -33.17
C GLY A 233 -4.41 6.63 -33.55
N ASP A 234 -4.50 5.32 -33.29
CA ASP A 234 -5.73 4.52 -33.35
C ASP A 234 -6.51 4.45 -32.03
N ALA A 235 -5.89 4.86 -30.91
CA ALA A 235 -6.57 5.08 -29.64
C ALA A 235 -7.74 6.05 -29.75
N THR A 236 -8.91 5.63 -29.27
CA THR A 236 -10.07 6.51 -29.16
C THR A 236 -10.06 7.22 -27.81
N THR A 237 -9.95 8.55 -27.84
CA THR A 237 -9.94 9.36 -26.62
C THR A 237 -11.32 9.42 -25.95
N TYR A 238 -11.35 9.11 -24.66
CA TYR A 238 -12.51 9.28 -23.80
C TYR A 238 -12.72 10.75 -23.35
N PRO A 239 -13.96 11.23 -23.21
CA PRO A 239 -14.21 12.51 -22.56
C PRO A 239 -13.77 12.45 -21.09
N SER A 240 -13.05 13.47 -20.61
CA SER A 240 -12.49 13.55 -19.25
C SER A 240 -13.52 13.65 -18.10
N THR A 241 -14.79 13.36 -18.36
CA THR A 241 -15.90 13.43 -17.40
C THR A 241 -16.72 12.14 -17.35
N GLU A 242 -16.35 11.15 -18.15
CA GLU A 242 -17.02 9.85 -18.24
C GLU A 242 -16.10 8.80 -17.62
N GLU A 243 -16.70 7.83 -16.94
CA GLU A 243 -15.98 6.67 -16.40
C GLU A 243 -15.53 5.76 -17.55
N LEU A 244 -14.38 5.10 -17.40
CA LEU A 244 -13.82 4.20 -18.41
C LEU A 244 -14.34 2.78 -18.14
N PRO A 245 -15.17 2.19 -19.02
CA PRO A 245 -15.58 0.80 -18.85
C PRO A 245 -14.38 -0.13 -19.06
N LEU A 246 -14.12 -1.02 -18.10
CA LEU A 246 -13.05 -2.01 -18.17
C LEU A 246 -13.59 -3.40 -18.51
N MET A 247 -14.82 -3.69 -18.07
CA MET A 247 -15.51 -4.95 -18.34
C MET A 247 -16.96 -4.71 -18.77
N ALA A 248 -17.43 -5.49 -19.74
CA ALA A 248 -18.80 -5.42 -20.22
C ALA A 248 -19.37 -6.80 -20.55
N LEU A 249 -20.69 -6.92 -20.43
CA LEU A 249 -21.45 -8.12 -20.74
C LEU A 249 -22.66 -7.78 -21.62
N ASP A 250 -22.85 -8.54 -22.70
CA ASP A 250 -23.99 -8.43 -23.61
C ASP A 250 -24.56 -9.83 -23.88
N GLY A 251 -25.53 -10.25 -23.06
CA GLY A 251 -26.09 -11.61 -23.13
C GLY A 251 -25.07 -12.65 -22.66
N ASN A 252 -24.58 -13.46 -23.59
CA ASN A 252 -23.58 -14.52 -23.37
C ASN A 252 -22.18 -14.14 -23.90
N ILE A 253 -21.94 -12.84 -24.14
CA ILE A 253 -20.65 -12.30 -24.56
C ILE A 253 -20.09 -11.47 -23.41
N PHE A 254 -18.95 -11.89 -22.86
CA PHE A 254 -18.19 -11.14 -21.88
C PHE A 254 -16.92 -10.58 -22.53
N ALA A 255 -16.60 -9.34 -22.21
CA ALA A 255 -15.40 -8.66 -22.68
C ALA A 255 -14.70 -7.96 -21.51
N ALA A 256 -13.39 -8.11 -21.42
CA ALA A 256 -12.53 -7.35 -20.52
C ALA A 256 -11.38 -6.71 -21.31
N GLY A 257 -11.07 -5.45 -20.98
CA GLY A 257 -9.94 -4.73 -21.58
C GLY A 257 -8.56 -5.21 -21.11
N ALA A 258 -8.49 -6.20 -20.24
CA ALA A 258 -7.27 -6.70 -19.63
C ALA A 258 -7.07 -8.19 -19.91
N PRO A 259 -5.81 -8.66 -19.89
CA PRO A 259 -5.51 -10.07 -20.07
C PRO A 259 -6.22 -10.96 -19.04
N PHE A 260 -6.30 -10.48 -17.79
CA PHE A 260 -7.10 -10.95 -16.66
C PHE A 260 -6.84 -12.40 -16.21
N VAL A 261 -6.77 -12.63 -14.89
CA VAL A 261 -6.53 -13.96 -14.24
C VAL A 261 -5.26 -14.69 -14.69
N GLN A 262 -4.23 -13.94 -15.06
CA GLN A 262 -2.90 -14.48 -15.42
C GLN A 262 -2.13 -14.94 -14.19
N ASP A 263 -1.13 -15.80 -14.39
CA ASP A 263 -0.29 -16.34 -13.31
C ASP A 263 0.61 -15.29 -12.62
N ASP A 264 0.84 -14.14 -13.25
CA ASP A 264 1.51 -12.98 -12.65
C ASP A 264 0.58 -12.07 -11.83
N THR A 265 -0.74 -12.27 -11.94
CA THR A 265 -1.72 -11.73 -11.00
C THR A 265 -1.80 -12.65 -9.78
N SER A 266 -1.60 -12.10 -8.58
CA SER A 266 -1.59 -12.89 -7.35
C SER A 266 -2.93 -13.59 -7.10
N PHE A 267 -2.94 -14.92 -7.15
CA PHE A 267 -4.13 -15.74 -6.99
C PHE A 267 -4.72 -15.62 -5.59
N GLY A 268 -6.04 -15.38 -5.50
CA GLY A 268 -6.77 -15.29 -4.23
C GLY A 268 -6.45 -14.04 -3.40
N LEU A 269 -5.57 -13.15 -3.90
CA LEU A 269 -5.34 -11.83 -3.33
C LEU A 269 -6.46 -10.86 -3.73
N TYR A 270 -6.70 -10.76 -5.03
CA TYR A 270 -7.78 -9.94 -5.58
C TYR A 270 -9.01 -10.78 -5.87
N GLY A 271 -10.13 -10.11 -6.13
CA GLY A 271 -11.36 -10.77 -6.56
C GLY A 271 -11.32 -11.40 -7.95
N ASN A 272 -10.20 -11.34 -8.67
CA ASN A 272 -10.12 -11.70 -10.09
C ASN A 272 -10.50 -13.16 -10.34
N ASP A 273 -9.89 -14.08 -9.59
CA ASP A 273 -10.10 -15.51 -9.74
C ASP A 273 -11.54 -15.90 -9.38
N GLU A 274 -12.05 -15.32 -8.29
CA GLU A 274 -13.40 -15.59 -7.82
C GLU A 274 -14.45 -14.95 -8.74
N PHE A 275 -14.20 -13.75 -9.25
CA PHE A 275 -15.03 -13.12 -10.26
C PHE A 275 -15.10 -13.99 -11.52
N PHE A 276 -13.96 -14.49 -11.99
CA PHE A 276 -13.91 -15.30 -13.20
C PHE A 276 -14.62 -16.64 -13.01
N LEU A 277 -14.48 -17.29 -11.85
CA LEU A 277 -15.26 -18.50 -11.55
C LEU A 277 -16.77 -18.19 -11.41
N ASN A 278 -17.15 -17.11 -10.74
CA ASN A 278 -18.56 -16.71 -10.61
C ASN A 278 -19.19 -16.38 -11.96
N LEU A 279 -18.43 -15.80 -12.88
CA LEU A 279 -18.83 -15.60 -14.27
C LEU A 279 -19.14 -16.94 -14.94
N LEU A 280 -18.26 -17.93 -14.78
CA LEU A 280 -18.48 -19.27 -15.33
C LEU A 280 -19.66 -19.97 -14.66
N ASP A 281 -19.83 -19.86 -13.35
CA ASP A 281 -20.92 -20.50 -12.62
C ASP A 281 -22.29 -19.90 -13.00
N GLU A 282 -22.38 -18.58 -13.15
CA GLU A 282 -23.63 -17.89 -13.50
C GLU A 282 -24.03 -18.14 -14.96
N TYR A 283 -23.08 -18.12 -15.90
CA TYR A 283 -23.39 -18.18 -17.34
C TYR A 283 -23.17 -19.54 -18.01
N VAL A 284 -22.37 -20.42 -17.40
CA VAL A 284 -22.04 -21.76 -17.93
C VAL A 284 -22.56 -22.86 -17.00
N GLY A 285 -22.33 -22.71 -15.69
CA GLY A 285 -22.74 -23.61 -14.60
C GLY A 285 -21.98 -24.94 -14.48
N SER A 286 -21.60 -25.58 -15.59
CA SER A 286 -20.67 -26.72 -15.64
C SER A 286 -20.38 -27.06 -17.09
N GLY A 287 -19.19 -27.53 -17.44
CA GLY A 287 -18.94 -27.95 -18.82
C GLY A 287 -17.48 -27.94 -19.24
N THR A 288 -17.29 -27.92 -20.56
CA THR A 288 -15.98 -27.81 -21.20
C THR A 288 -15.70 -26.37 -21.62
N ILE A 289 -14.57 -25.84 -21.19
CA ILE A 289 -14.07 -24.52 -21.57
C ILE A 289 -12.91 -24.72 -22.54
N ILE A 290 -13.00 -24.08 -23.70
CA ILE A 290 -11.92 -24.05 -24.68
C ILE A 290 -11.15 -22.75 -24.52
N TRP A 291 -9.87 -22.83 -24.19
CA TRP A 291 -8.95 -21.70 -24.26
C TRP A 291 -8.36 -21.65 -25.66
N ASP A 292 -8.67 -20.65 -26.48
CA ASP A 292 -8.14 -20.59 -27.85
C ASP A 292 -6.61 -20.50 -27.82
N GLU A 293 -5.93 -21.30 -28.63
CA GLU A 293 -4.49 -21.21 -28.88
C GLU A 293 -4.19 -21.21 -30.40
N SER A 294 -5.24 -21.18 -31.22
CA SER A 294 -5.13 -21.36 -32.68
C SER A 294 -4.74 -20.09 -33.44
N HIS A 295 -4.77 -18.92 -32.80
CA HIS A 295 -4.51 -17.59 -33.41
C HIS A 295 -3.31 -16.84 -32.81
N GLY A 296 -2.34 -17.58 -32.27
CA GLY A 296 -1.09 -17.01 -31.76
C GLY A 296 -1.34 -16.06 -30.60
N GLN A 297 -2.09 -16.54 -29.61
CA GLN A 297 -2.39 -15.81 -28.39
C GLN A 297 -1.13 -15.28 -27.73
N PHE A 298 -1.19 -14.04 -27.24
CA PHE A 298 -0.14 -13.51 -26.37
C PHE A 298 -0.12 -14.24 -25.02
N TYR A 299 -1.31 -14.52 -24.48
CA TYR A 299 -1.48 -15.28 -23.24
C TYR A 299 -2.27 -16.55 -23.52
N ASP A 300 -1.55 -17.66 -23.64
CA ASP A 300 -2.14 -18.99 -23.82
C ASP A 300 -2.54 -19.59 -22.46
N LEU A 301 -3.01 -20.84 -22.44
CA LEU A 301 -3.46 -21.48 -21.20
C LEU A 301 -2.30 -21.68 -20.20
N ALA A 302 -1.06 -21.74 -20.65
CA ALA A 302 0.11 -21.93 -19.79
C ALA A 302 0.52 -20.67 -19.03
N GLU A 303 -0.08 -19.52 -19.33
CA GLU A 303 0.04 -18.28 -18.56
C GLU A 303 -1.12 -18.13 -17.54
N HIS A 304 -1.93 -19.18 -17.39
CA HIS A 304 -3.17 -19.22 -16.59
C HIS A 304 -3.28 -20.54 -15.81
N GLU A 305 -2.17 -21.14 -15.39
CA GLU A 305 -2.15 -22.47 -14.74
C GLU A 305 -2.91 -22.46 -13.40
N GLN A 306 -2.81 -21.37 -12.62
CA GLN A 306 -3.50 -21.26 -11.33
C GLN A 306 -5.01 -21.20 -11.47
N ILE A 307 -5.51 -20.37 -12.40
CA ILE A 307 -6.94 -20.25 -12.66
C ILE A 307 -7.50 -21.50 -13.36
N GLU A 308 -6.71 -22.17 -14.22
CA GLU A 308 -7.05 -23.48 -14.80
C GLU A 308 -7.31 -24.50 -13.69
N GLU A 309 -6.35 -24.68 -12.79
CA GLU A 309 -6.48 -25.61 -11.67
C GLU A 309 -7.68 -25.27 -10.78
N TYR A 310 -7.90 -23.98 -10.50
CA TYR A 310 -9.01 -23.53 -9.68
C TYR A 310 -10.38 -23.86 -10.32
N ILE A 311 -10.54 -23.57 -11.61
CA ILE A 311 -11.78 -23.85 -12.34
C ILE A 311 -12.03 -25.36 -12.48
N GLU A 312 -11.00 -26.16 -12.75
CA GLU A 312 -11.11 -27.62 -12.82
C GLU A 312 -11.48 -28.25 -11.48
N ASN A 313 -10.90 -27.75 -10.38
CA ASN A 313 -11.24 -28.16 -9.02
C ASN A 313 -12.71 -27.85 -8.67
N ASN A 314 -13.30 -26.85 -9.33
CA ASN A 314 -14.71 -26.49 -9.23
C ASN A 314 -15.63 -27.19 -10.24
N GLY A 315 -15.12 -28.19 -10.97
CA GLY A 315 -15.93 -29.16 -11.71
C GLY A 315 -16.08 -28.91 -13.21
N TYR A 316 -15.32 -27.96 -13.75
CA TYR A 316 -15.18 -27.75 -15.19
C TYR A 316 -14.09 -28.64 -15.79
N THR A 317 -14.00 -28.64 -17.11
CA THR A 317 -12.87 -29.19 -17.86
C THR A 317 -12.32 -28.08 -18.73
N VAL A 318 -11.06 -27.69 -18.53
CA VAL A 318 -10.41 -26.66 -19.32
C VAL A 318 -9.48 -27.34 -20.32
N THR A 319 -9.46 -26.87 -21.56
CA THR A 319 -8.57 -27.42 -22.58
C THR A 319 -8.09 -26.36 -23.57
N ALA A 320 -6.81 -26.43 -23.91
CA ALA A 320 -6.23 -25.67 -25.01
C ALA A 320 -6.89 -26.01 -26.38
N GLY A 321 -7.12 -24.98 -27.18
CA GLY A 321 -7.92 -24.97 -28.39
C GLY A 321 -7.10 -24.72 -29.66
N ASP A 322 -6.59 -25.78 -30.29
CA ASP A 322 -5.79 -25.70 -31.52
C ASP A 322 -6.63 -25.67 -32.82
N ASP A 323 -7.94 -25.99 -32.77
CA ASP A 323 -8.86 -26.04 -33.93
C ASP A 323 -10.31 -25.77 -33.50
N LEU A 324 -10.64 -24.48 -33.32
CA LEU A 324 -11.95 -24.02 -32.85
C LEU A 324 -13.12 -24.58 -33.67
N LEU A 325 -12.98 -24.72 -34.99
CA LEU A 325 -14.05 -25.25 -35.86
C LEU A 325 -14.49 -26.67 -35.48
N THR A 326 -13.59 -27.46 -34.90
CA THR A 326 -13.87 -28.81 -34.46
C THR A 326 -14.22 -28.93 -32.97
N GLN A 327 -13.78 -27.97 -32.15
CA GLN A 327 -13.91 -28.01 -30.70
C GLN A 327 -15.16 -27.29 -30.18
N LEU A 328 -15.55 -26.16 -30.79
CA LEU A 328 -16.74 -25.39 -30.37
C LEU A 328 -18.04 -26.21 -30.27
N PRO A 329 -18.34 -27.20 -31.14
CA PRO A 329 -19.57 -27.99 -31.02
C PRO A 329 -19.71 -28.84 -29.75
N ASP A 330 -18.59 -29.12 -29.07
CA ASP A 330 -18.55 -29.90 -27.82
C ASP A 330 -18.20 -29.01 -26.60
N ALA A 331 -18.06 -27.70 -26.79
CA ALA A 331 -17.73 -26.72 -25.76
C ALA A 331 -18.99 -26.10 -25.15
N ASP A 332 -18.86 -25.60 -23.92
CA ASP A 332 -19.88 -24.82 -23.23
C ASP A 332 -19.46 -23.34 -23.10
N ALA A 333 -18.13 -23.08 -23.05
CA ALA A 333 -17.56 -21.74 -23.18
C ALA A 333 -16.28 -21.74 -24.02
N VAL A 334 -15.93 -20.56 -24.55
CA VAL A 334 -14.65 -20.29 -25.21
C VAL A 334 -14.03 -19.01 -24.67
N VAL A 335 -12.73 -19.07 -24.35
CA VAL A 335 -11.90 -17.93 -23.96
C VAL A 335 -10.98 -17.58 -25.11
N VAL A 336 -10.99 -16.32 -25.53
CA VAL A 336 -10.07 -15.77 -26.54
C VAL A 336 -9.34 -14.60 -25.91
N THR A 337 -8.05 -14.77 -25.64
CA THR A 337 -7.15 -13.69 -25.20
C THR A 337 -6.67 -12.87 -26.41
N SER A 338 -5.81 -11.86 -26.25
CA SER A 338 -5.30 -11.04 -27.35
C SER A 338 -4.66 -11.90 -28.48
N PRO A 339 -5.31 -12.02 -29.66
CA PRO A 339 -4.87 -12.93 -30.72
C PRO A 339 -3.99 -12.18 -31.73
N SER A 340 -2.77 -12.66 -31.99
CA SER A 340 -1.88 -12.00 -32.95
C SER A 340 -2.25 -12.22 -34.43
N ASP A 341 -2.94 -13.32 -34.74
CA ASP A 341 -3.44 -13.65 -36.07
C ASP A 341 -4.96 -13.41 -36.20
N ALA A 342 -5.40 -13.01 -37.40
CA ALA A 342 -6.82 -12.78 -37.67
C ALA A 342 -7.60 -14.09 -37.88
N PHE A 343 -8.83 -14.12 -37.37
CA PHE A 343 -9.78 -15.23 -37.54
C PHE A 343 -10.28 -15.29 -38.98
N SER A 344 -10.50 -16.49 -39.51
CA SER A 344 -11.10 -16.67 -40.83
C SER A 344 -12.62 -16.45 -40.80
N ASP A 345 -13.22 -16.10 -41.94
CA ASP A 345 -14.68 -15.99 -42.09
C ASP A 345 -15.45 -17.23 -41.58
N GLU A 346 -14.84 -18.42 -41.70
CA GLU A 346 -15.40 -19.70 -41.26
C GLU A 346 -15.40 -19.83 -39.73
N GLU A 347 -14.33 -19.39 -39.07
CA GLU A 347 -14.22 -19.33 -37.60
C GLU A 347 -15.14 -18.26 -37.00
N LYS A 348 -15.19 -17.06 -37.59
CA LYS A 348 -16.12 -16.00 -37.16
C LYS A 348 -17.58 -16.46 -37.24
N THR A 349 -17.94 -17.15 -38.32
CA THR A 349 -19.28 -17.76 -38.46
C THR A 349 -19.53 -18.83 -37.38
N ALA A 350 -18.52 -19.63 -37.04
CA ALA A 350 -18.65 -20.67 -36.02
C ALA A 350 -18.82 -20.08 -34.61
N LEU A 351 -18.03 -19.07 -34.24
CA LEU A 351 -18.15 -18.33 -32.98
C LEU A 351 -19.53 -17.64 -32.86
N SER A 352 -19.97 -16.99 -33.94
CA SER A 352 -21.31 -16.38 -34.02
C SER A 352 -22.42 -17.42 -33.82
N THR A 353 -22.33 -18.59 -34.50
CA THR A 353 -23.30 -19.68 -34.33
C THR A 353 -23.27 -20.26 -32.91
N PHE A 354 -22.07 -20.42 -32.34
CA PHE A 354 -21.88 -20.92 -30.98
C PHE A 354 -22.54 -20.00 -29.95
N ALA A 355 -22.34 -18.69 -30.06
CA ALA A 355 -23.01 -17.69 -29.24
C ALA A 355 -24.53 -17.72 -29.44
N GLU A 356 -25.04 -17.79 -30.68
CA GLU A 356 -26.48 -17.88 -30.94
C GLU A 356 -27.15 -19.14 -30.34
N ASP A 357 -26.40 -20.25 -30.28
CA ASP A 357 -26.84 -21.51 -29.70
C ASP A 357 -26.72 -21.54 -28.16
N GLY A 358 -26.23 -20.46 -27.54
CA GLY A 358 -26.17 -20.24 -26.10
C GLY A 358 -24.83 -20.56 -25.44
N GLY A 359 -23.77 -20.85 -26.21
CA GLY A 359 -22.42 -21.01 -25.70
C GLY A 359 -21.83 -19.68 -25.22
N PHE A 360 -21.04 -19.69 -24.15
CA PHE A 360 -20.51 -18.46 -23.55
C PHE A 360 -19.18 -18.05 -24.18
N VAL A 361 -19.03 -16.78 -24.56
CA VAL A 361 -17.83 -16.27 -25.22
C VAL A 361 -17.17 -15.22 -24.32
N ILE A 362 -15.91 -15.47 -23.95
CA ILE A 362 -15.08 -14.59 -23.14
C ILE A 362 -13.97 -14.05 -24.03
N LEU A 363 -13.88 -12.72 -24.13
CA LEU A 363 -12.89 -12.00 -24.93
C LEU A 363 -12.04 -11.13 -24.00
N LEU A 364 -10.74 -11.39 -23.94
CA LEU A 364 -9.79 -10.71 -23.06
C LEU A 364 -8.77 -9.98 -23.93
N ASP A 365 -8.69 -8.67 -23.75
CA ASP A 365 -7.83 -7.77 -24.52
C ASP A 365 -6.60 -7.35 -23.70
N GLN A 366 -5.76 -6.45 -24.22
CA GLN A 366 -4.69 -5.82 -23.44
C GLN A 366 -4.38 -4.42 -23.97
N SER A 367 -3.66 -3.62 -23.18
CA SER A 367 -3.31 -2.25 -23.53
C SER A 367 -2.41 -2.13 -24.76
N ASP A 368 -2.43 -0.93 -25.36
CA ASP A 368 -1.67 -0.53 -26.56
C ASP A 368 -0.14 -0.37 -26.33
N PHE A 369 0.40 -0.77 -25.17
CA PHE A 369 1.83 -0.67 -24.89
C PHE A 369 2.66 -1.49 -25.89
N GLN A 370 3.49 -0.81 -26.68
CA GLN A 370 4.33 -1.38 -27.75
C GLN A 370 3.57 -2.10 -28.89
N ASN A 371 2.26 -1.85 -29.08
CA ASN A 371 1.41 -2.43 -30.13
C ASN A 371 1.26 -3.98 -30.00
N PHE A 372 1.15 -4.49 -28.77
CA PHE A 372 0.88 -5.92 -28.51
C PHE A 372 -0.61 -6.25 -28.33
N ASP A 373 -1.44 -5.25 -28.02
CA ASP A 373 -2.91 -5.24 -27.91
C ASP A 373 -3.65 -6.18 -28.89
N ALA A 374 -3.30 -6.14 -30.18
CA ALA A 374 -4.03 -6.81 -31.25
C ALA A 374 -5.56 -6.52 -31.24
N THR A 375 -5.95 -5.35 -30.73
CA THR A 375 -7.34 -4.85 -30.58
C THR A 375 -8.16 -5.02 -31.85
N ALA A 376 -7.52 -4.86 -33.01
CA ALA A 376 -8.16 -4.99 -34.32
C ALA A 376 -8.68 -6.41 -34.60
N ASN A 377 -7.99 -7.46 -34.15
CA ASN A 377 -8.42 -8.85 -34.38
C ASN A 377 -9.60 -9.21 -33.48
N LEU A 378 -9.60 -8.79 -32.20
CA LEU A 378 -10.75 -8.96 -31.31
C LEU A 378 -11.98 -8.19 -31.82
N ASN A 379 -11.80 -6.94 -32.27
CA ASN A 379 -12.88 -6.17 -32.86
C ASN A 379 -13.43 -6.77 -34.17
N ASP A 380 -12.62 -7.53 -34.93
CA ASP A 380 -13.06 -8.26 -36.12
C ASP A 380 -13.95 -9.48 -35.77
N ILE A 381 -13.81 -10.07 -34.57
CA ILE A 381 -14.68 -11.15 -34.07
C ILE A 381 -16.08 -10.62 -33.74
N VAL A 382 -16.18 -9.43 -33.15
CA VAL A 382 -17.45 -8.81 -32.71
C VAL A 382 -18.02 -7.79 -33.71
N ASP A 383 -17.61 -7.88 -34.97
CA ASP A 383 -18.07 -6.99 -36.04
C ASP A 383 -19.43 -7.39 -36.66
N GLU A 384 -19.81 -6.76 -37.77
CA GLU A 384 -21.09 -7.06 -38.45
C GLU A 384 -21.13 -8.43 -39.15
N ASP A 385 -19.95 -9.04 -39.40
CA ASP A 385 -19.80 -10.32 -40.08
C ASP A 385 -19.45 -11.46 -39.08
N GLY A 386 -19.29 -11.15 -37.79
CA GLY A 386 -19.02 -12.09 -36.68
C GLY A 386 -20.15 -12.16 -35.64
N ILE A 387 -19.82 -11.96 -34.36
CA ILE A 387 -20.77 -11.94 -33.24
C ILE A 387 -21.46 -10.57 -33.17
N GLU A 388 -22.80 -10.56 -33.27
CA GLU A 388 -23.59 -9.32 -33.20
C GLU A 388 -23.69 -8.80 -31.75
N THR A 389 -22.75 -7.94 -31.34
CA THR A 389 -22.77 -7.19 -30.07
C THR A 389 -22.42 -5.71 -30.27
N GLN A 390 -22.82 -4.85 -29.32
CA GLN A 390 -22.40 -3.44 -29.29
C GLN A 390 -21.00 -3.24 -28.69
N ILE A 391 -20.43 -4.22 -27.99
CA ILE A 391 -19.13 -4.08 -27.32
C ILE A 391 -18.00 -4.00 -28.34
N ARG A 392 -17.08 -3.06 -28.15
CA ARG A 392 -15.82 -2.92 -28.89
C ARG A 392 -14.67 -2.71 -27.93
N PHE A 393 -13.47 -3.05 -28.36
CA PHE A 393 -12.24 -2.83 -27.62
C PHE A 393 -11.59 -1.51 -28.07
N ASN A 394 -11.11 -0.71 -27.12
CA ASN A 394 -10.34 0.50 -27.42
C ASN A 394 -8.87 0.16 -27.50
N ASP A 395 -8.17 0.79 -28.44
CA ASP A 395 -6.74 0.60 -28.62
C ASP A 395 -5.98 1.62 -27.76
N ASN A 396 -6.06 1.50 -26.44
CA ASN A 396 -5.54 2.50 -25.50
C ASN A 396 -4.96 1.84 -24.25
N GLN A 397 -4.14 2.58 -23.49
CA GLN A 397 -3.75 2.21 -22.13
C GLN A 397 -4.50 3.06 -21.12
N VAL A 398 -5.06 2.41 -20.10
CA VAL A 398 -5.67 3.09 -18.95
C VAL A 398 -4.62 3.20 -17.85
N LEU A 399 -4.48 4.40 -17.27
CA LEU A 399 -3.58 4.67 -16.15
C LEU A 399 -4.33 5.26 -14.98
N THR A 400 -4.04 4.81 -13.76
CA THR A 400 -4.53 5.42 -12.51
C THR A 400 -3.33 5.98 -11.76
N ASP A 401 -3.35 7.28 -11.46
CA ASP A 401 -2.23 8.01 -10.82
C ASP A 401 -0.85 7.84 -11.52
N GLY A 402 -0.86 7.52 -12.82
CA GLY A 402 0.35 7.31 -13.63
C GLY A 402 0.73 5.85 -13.79
N GLU A 403 0.13 4.94 -13.01
CA GLU A 403 0.40 3.51 -13.02
C GLU A 403 -0.52 2.75 -13.97
N PHE A 404 0.04 1.74 -14.64
CA PHE A 404 -0.67 0.86 -15.59
C PHE A 404 -1.21 -0.42 -14.94
N ALA A 405 -0.77 -0.70 -13.72
CA ALA A 405 -1.25 -1.76 -12.87
C ALA A 405 -1.99 -1.13 -11.69
N PHE A 406 -3.29 -1.38 -11.56
CA PHE A 406 -4.11 -0.74 -10.54
C PHE A 406 -5.32 -1.59 -10.16
N GLU A 407 -5.87 -1.29 -8.98
CA GLU A 407 -7.10 -1.87 -8.48
C GLU A 407 -8.30 -0.95 -8.75
N THR A 408 -9.49 -1.54 -8.83
CA THR A 408 -10.75 -0.81 -8.83
C THR A 408 -11.79 -1.50 -7.95
N THR A 409 -12.59 -0.68 -7.28
CA THR A 409 -13.76 -1.13 -6.49
C THR A 409 -15.09 -0.74 -7.15
N GLN A 410 -15.03 -0.20 -8.37
CA GLN A 410 -16.17 0.38 -9.08
C GLN A 410 -17.00 -0.69 -9.79
N PHE A 411 -17.70 -1.51 -8.98
CA PHE A 411 -18.51 -2.63 -9.43
C PHE A 411 -19.97 -2.24 -9.71
N ASN A 412 -20.55 -2.75 -10.80
CA ASN A 412 -21.98 -2.64 -11.06
C ASN A 412 -22.79 -3.70 -10.29
N THR A 413 -22.80 -3.59 -8.97
CA THR A 413 -23.52 -4.52 -8.07
C THR A 413 -25.04 -4.49 -8.28
N ASN A 414 -25.60 -3.40 -8.82
CA ASN A 414 -27.04 -3.34 -9.13
C ASN A 414 -27.47 -4.39 -10.16
N SER A 415 -26.58 -4.74 -11.10
CA SER A 415 -26.87 -5.67 -12.19
C SER A 415 -26.15 -7.01 -12.03
N TYR A 416 -25.00 -7.02 -11.34
CA TYR A 416 -24.06 -8.14 -11.35
C TYR A 416 -23.51 -8.53 -9.97
N VAL A 417 -24.23 -8.26 -8.87
CA VAL A 417 -23.77 -8.55 -7.49
C VAL A 417 -23.19 -9.96 -7.31
N ARG A 418 -23.77 -10.98 -7.96
CA ARG A 418 -23.29 -12.37 -7.86
C ARG A 418 -21.93 -12.63 -8.49
N LEU A 419 -21.54 -11.83 -9.48
CA LEU A 419 -20.21 -11.95 -10.08
C LEU A 419 -19.13 -11.53 -9.09
N PHE A 420 -19.47 -10.70 -8.11
CA PHE A 420 -18.56 -10.19 -7.10
C PHE A 420 -18.68 -10.92 -5.77
N ALA A 421 -19.44 -12.02 -5.68
CA ALA A 421 -19.63 -12.75 -4.44
C ALA A 421 -18.34 -13.43 -3.97
N GLN A 422 -17.92 -13.24 -2.73
CA GLN A 422 -16.78 -13.96 -2.16
C GLN A 422 -17.21 -15.34 -1.67
N ARG A 423 -16.48 -16.40 -2.05
CA ARG A 423 -16.65 -17.74 -1.46
C ARG A 423 -15.81 -17.86 -0.18
N PRO A 424 -16.38 -18.40 0.92
CA PRO A 424 -15.61 -18.68 2.13
C PRO A 424 -14.51 -19.72 1.88
N GLY A 425 -13.29 -19.44 2.36
CA GLY A 425 -12.14 -20.36 2.25
C GLY A 425 -11.38 -20.25 0.93
N ILE A 426 -11.29 -19.04 0.38
CA ILE A 426 -10.46 -18.72 -0.78
C ILE A 426 -9.52 -17.61 -0.38
N GLY A 427 -8.23 -17.91 -0.50
CA GLY A 427 -7.18 -17.09 0.10
C GLY A 427 -7.10 -17.28 1.62
N VAL A 428 -5.99 -16.83 2.19
CA VAL A 428 -5.79 -16.89 3.64
C VAL A 428 -6.40 -15.65 4.29
N GLU A 429 -7.52 -15.85 5.00
CA GLU A 429 -8.12 -14.82 5.86
C GLU A 429 -7.33 -14.64 7.16
N ILE A 430 -6.62 -13.51 7.27
CA ILE A 430 -5.90 -13.09 8.48
C ILE A 430 -6.49 -11.82 9.06
N GLU A 431 -6.60 -11.77 10.40
CA GLU A 431 -7.08 -10.61 11.14
C GLU A 431 -6.02 -10.09 12.11
N LYS A 432 -5.91 -8.76 12.16
CA LYS A 432 -5.00 -8.08 13.09
C LYS A 432 -5.40 -8.31 14.54
N GLY A 433 -4.43 -8.68 15.38
CA GLY A 433 -4.63 -9.01 16.78
C GLY A 433 -5.06 -10.46 17.06
N GLU A 434 -5.33 -11.26 16.03
CA GLU A 434 -5.50 -12.70 16.14
C GLU A 434 -4.15 -13.42 15.96
N THR A 435 -4.11 -14.71 16.33
CA THR A 435 -2.93 -15.57 16.17
C THR A 435 -3.32 -16.89 15.54
N TYR A 436 -2.47 -17.42 14.67
CA TYR A 436 -2.76 -18.62 13.89
C TYR A 436 -1.71 -19.70 14.16
N GLU A 437 -2.17 -20.94 14.38
CA GLU A 437 -1.27 -22.10 14.40
C GLU A 437 -1.13 -22.59 12.96
N VAL A 438 0.08 -22.48 12.41
CA VAL A 438 0.37 -22.82 11.02
C VAL A 438 1.54 -23.80 10.93
N ASP A 439 1.52 -24.69 9.95
CA ASP A 439 2.61 -25.62 9.68
C ASP A 439 3.56 -25.00 8.64
N VAL A 440 4.84 -24.84 8.99
CA VAL A 440 5.85 -24.41 7.99
C VAL A 440 6.09 -25.57 7.02
N VAL A 441 5.69 -25.38 5.76
CA VAL A 441 5.79 -26.41 4.71
C VAL A 441 7.06 -26.27 3.86
N SER A 442 7.60 -25.06 3.81
CA SER A 442 8.76 -24.71 2.99
C SER A 442 9.48 -23.51 3.61
N VAL A 443 10.81 -23.49 3.54
CA VAL A 443 11.66 -22.36 3.93
C VAL A 443 12.36 -21.88 2.67
N ALA A 444 12.01 -20.68 2.21
CA ALA A 444 12.59 -20.11 1.00
C ALA A 444 14.04 -19.68 1.28
N ASP A 445 14.23 -18.94 2.37
CA ASP A 445 15.52 -18.42 2.83
C ASP A 445 15.49 -18.14 4.35
N GLY A 446 16.33 -17.23 4.85
CA GLY A 446 16.47 -16.99 6.28
C GLY A 446 15.35 -16.15 6.90
N ASP A 447 14.59 -15.42 6.09
CA ASP A 447 13.54 -14.47 6.48
C ASP A 447 12.19 -14.71 5.80
N THR A 448 12.08 -15.70 4.90
CA THR A 448 10.85 -16.02 4.18
C THR A 448 10.52 -17.52 4.28
N VAL A 449 9.27 -17.83 4.64
CA VAL A 449 8.75 -19.21 4.74
C VAL A 449 7.37 -19.34 4.11
N ASP A 450 7.03 -20.52 3.59
CA ASP A 450 5.65 -20.86 3.24
C ASP A 450 5.01 -21.62 4.38
N VAL A 451 3.80 -21.21 4.75
CA VAL A 451 3.04 -21.82 5.84
C VAL A 451 1.70 -22.34 5.35
N GLN A 452 1.24 -23.44 5.95
CA GLN A 452 -0.09 -24.01 5.73
C GLN A 452 -0.99 -23.76 6.94
N PHE A 453 -2.16 -23.19 6.69
CA PHE A 453 -3.21 -22.94 7.67
C PHE A 453 -4.03 -24.22 7.95
N PRO A 454 -4.81 -24.27 9.06
CA PRO A 454 -5.55 -25.46 9.45
C PRO A 454 -6.65 -25.93 8.47
N ASP A 455 -7.15 -25.04 7.61
CA ASP A 455 -8.07 -25.29 6.50
C ASP A 455 -7.38 -25.93 5.29
N GLY A 456 -6.06 -25.76 5.18
CA GLY A 456 -5.20 -26.32 4.14
C GLY A 456 -4.59 -25.28 3.22
N ASP A 457 -4.97 -24.01 3.35
CA ASP A 457 -4.48 -22.93 2.50
C ASP A 457 -3.01 -22.63 2.81
N GLU A 458 -2.22 -22.37 1.77
CA GLU A 458 -0.80 -22.06 1.88
C GLU A 458 -0.55 -20.59 1.55
N ALA A 459 0.32 -19.93 2.31
CA ALA A 459 0.73 -18.55 2.02
C ALA A 459 2.19 -18.30 2.43
N PRO A 460 2.90 -17.43 1.70
CA PRO A 460 4.22 -16.99 2.09
C PRO A 460 4.14 -15.99 3.25
N VAL A 461 5.08 -16.09 4.18
CA VAL A 461 5.29 -15.20 5.31
C VAL A 461 6.68 -14.58 5.20
N ARG A 462 6.74 -13.25 5.08
CA ARG A 462 7.97 -12.47 5.32
C ARG A 462 8.04 -12.23 6.83
N ILE A 463 9.10 -12.76 7.42
CA ILE A 463 9.33 -12.70 8.86
C ILE A 463 9.69 -11.24 9.20
N LEU A 464 8.82 -10.59 9.96
CA LEU A 464 8.87 -9.15 10.15
C LEU A 464 10.12 -8.69 10.92
N GLY A 465 10.73 -7.59 10.47
CA GLY A 465 11.83 -6.93 11.17
C GLY A 465 13.19 -7.60 11.00
N ILE A 466 13.32 -8.55 10.08
CA ILE A 466 14.60 -9.21 9.79
C ILE A 466 14.85 -9.23 8.29
N ASP A 467 16.13 -9.20 7.92
CA ASP A 467 16.59 -9.45 6.56
C ASP A 467 17.85 -10.30 6.59
N THR A 468 17.87 -11.37 5.81
CA THR A 468 18.99 -12.30 5.75
C THR A 468 19.75 -12.18 4.45
N PRO A 469 21.08 -12.44 4.45
CA PRO A 469 21.86 -12.27 3.25
C PRO A 469 21.34 -13.08 2.06
N GLU A 470 21.38 -12.46 0.90
CA GLU A 470 20.82 -13.00 -0.34
C GLU A 470 21.58 -14.26 -0.82
N THR A 471 20.82 -15.25 -1.28
CA THR A 471 21.39 -16.52 -1.77
C THR A 471 21.53 -16.53 -3.30
N GLY A 472 22.31 -17.49 -3.82
CA GLY A 472 22.41 -17.69 -5.27
C GLY A 472 23.09 -16.52 -6.01
N ASP A 473 22.53 -16.16 -7.17
CA ASP A 473 23.02 -15.10 -8.06
C ASP A 473 22.27 -13.75 -7.84
N THR A 474 21.40 -13.65 -6.82
CA THR A 474 20.64 -12.43 -6.47
C THR A 474 21.58 -11.34 -5.99
N THR A 475 21.50 -10.13 -6.53
CA THR A 475 22.33 -9.00 -6.08
C THR A 475 21.98 -8.64 -4.63
N GLU A 476 23.00 -8.40 -3.82
CA GLU A 476 22.84 -7.94 -2.43
C GLU A 476 23.01 -6.43 -2.36
N ARG A 477 22.16 -5.71 -1.61
CA ARG A 477 22.40 -4.29 -1.31
C ARG A 477 23.37 -4.18 -0.14
N ILE A 478 24.67 -4.23 -0.46
CA ILE A 478 25.72 -4.32 0.57
C ILE A 478 25.71 -3.12 1.52
N GLU A 479 25.27 -1.95 1.05
CA GLU A 479 25.12 -0.70 1.80
C GLU A 479 24.31 -0.84 3.09
N GLU A 480 23.35 -1.77 3.16
CA GLU A 480 22.51 -2.03 4.33
C GLU A 480 23.24 -2.78 5.46
N TYR A 481 24.38 -3.42 5.15
CA TYR A 481 25.12 -4.24 6.11
C TYR A 481 26.30 -3.48 6.75
N GLU A 482 26.10 -3.03 7.99
CA GLU A 482 27.07 -2.15 8.67
C GLU A 482 28.49 -2.74 8.70
N GLY A 483 29.44 -2.01 8.12
CA GLY A 483 30.86 -2.37 8.13
C GLY A 483 31.23 -3.60 7.29
N ILE A 484 30.29 -4.24 6.61
CA ILE A 484 30.55 -5.37 5.70
C ILE A 484 30.73 -4.80 4.29
N THR A 485 31.85 -5.11 3.63
CA THR A 485 32.16 -4.62 2.27
C THR A 485 32.54 -5.75 1.28
N ASP A 486 32.57 -7.00 1.77
CA ASP A 486 32.89 -8.19 0.97
C ASP A 486 31.62 -8.98 0.67
N GLU A 487 30.92 -8.59 -0.39
CA GLU A 487 29.66 -9.20 -0.84
C GLU A 487 29.80 -10.71 -1.11
N ASP A 488 30.92 -11.16 -1.70
CA ASP A 488 31.20 -12.58 -1.95
C ASP A 488 31.28 -13.39 -0.62
N ALA A 489 31.86 -12.78 0.42
CA ALA A 489 31.92 -13.39 1.74
C ALA A 489 30.55 -13.40 2.43
N LEU A 490 29.77 -12.33 2.30
CA LEU A 490 28.41 -12.24 2.84
C LEU A 490 27.48 -13.27 2.19
N ARG A 491 27.54 -13.41 0.86
CA ARG A 491 26.85 -14.45 0.08
C ARG A 491 27.26 -15.88 0.48
N THR A 492 28.49 -16.06 0.96
CA THR A 492 28.90 -17.36 1.53
C THR A 492 28.17 -17.64 2.84
N LYS A 493 27.94 -16.62 3.67
CA LYS A 493 27.18 -16.70 4.93
C LYS A 493 25.67 -16.87 4.71
N ALA A 494 25.12 -16.37 3.61
CA ALA A 494 23.71 -16.54 3.23
C ALA A 494 23.23 -18.00 3.38
N ASN A 495 23.98 -18.95 2.83
CA ASN A 495 23.64 -20.38 2.94
C ASN A 495 23.61 -20.91 4.39
N GLU A 496 24.43 -20.33 5.28
CA GLU A 496 24.44 -20.68 6.70
C GLU A 496 23.22 -20.08 7.42
N ALA A 497 22.79 -18.88 7.04
CA ALA A 497 21.54 -18.25 7.53
C ALA A 497 20.30 -19.05 7.08
N SER A 498 20.19 -19.43 5.81
CA SER A 498 19.07 -20.28 5.35
C SER A 498 19.06 -21.66 6.03
N THR A 499 20.25 -22.23 6.28
CA THR A 499 20.35 -23.50 7.05
C THR A 499 19.89 -23.30 8.49
N TYR A 500 20.18 -22.14 9.10
CA TYR A 500 19.75 -21.81 10.45
C TYR A 500 18.22 -21.73 10.56
N ALA A 501 17.57 -21.15 9.55
CA ALA A 501 16.11 -21.08 9.41
C ALA A 501 15.51 -22.48 9.26
N GLU A 502 15.98 -23.24 8.27
CA GLU A 502 15.52 -24.61 8.00
C GLU A 502 15.63 -25.52 9.24
N ASP A 503 16.74 -25.45 9.98
CA ASP A 503 16.96 -26.25 11.20
C ASP A 503 15.97 -25.91 12.35
N ARG A 504 15.33 -24.74 12.31
CA ARG A 504 14.43 -24.23 13.37
C ARG A 504 12.96 -24.21 12.98
N LEU A 505 12.67 -23.89 11.72
CA LEU A 505 11.33 -23.69 11.18
C LEU A 505 10.85 -24.86 10.33
N GLY A 506 11.75 -25.55 9.61
CA GLY A 506 11.37 -26.64 8.70
C GLY A 506 10.56 -27.74 9.40
N ASP A 507 9.47 -28.17 8.75
CA ASP A 507 8.51 -29.17 9.26
C ASP A 507 7.98 -28.88 10.69
N THR A 508 7.94 -27.60 11.10
CA THR A 508 7.55 -27.19 12.44
C THR A 508 6.23 -26.42 12.42
N THR A 509 5.32 -26.77 13.35
CA THR A 509 4.13 -25.96 13.63
C THR A 509 4.54 -24.75 14.47
N VAL A 510 4.21 -23.55 14.02
CA VAL A 510 4.52 -22.28 14.69
C VAL A 510 3.24 -21.49 14.96
N THR A 511 3.31 -20.58 15.94
CA THR A 511 2.25 -19.59 16.14
C THR A 511 2.62 -18.32 15.38
N LEU A 512 1.85 -18.00 14.34
CA LEU A 512 1.93 -16.76 13.56
C LEU A 512 1.14 -15.65 14.27
N SER A 513 1.74 -14.46 14.39
CA SER A 513 1.11 -13.25 14.94
C SER A 513 1.62 -12.00 14.20
N PHE A 514 0.92 -10.87 14.37
CA PHE A 514 1.11 -9.66 13.57
C PHE A 514 1.45 -8.45 14.44
N ASP A 515 2.13 -7.47 13.86
CA ASP A 515 2.41 -6.19 14.53
C ASP A 515 1.24 -5.20 14.41
N ASP A 516 1.03 -4.38 15.44
CA ASP A 516 -0.07 -3.42 15.49
C ASP A 516 0.17 -2.17 14.61
N ASN A 517 1.40 -1.89 14.20
CA ASN A 517 1.77 -0.74 13.38
C ASN A 517 1.96 -1.09 11.89
N GLU A 518 2.22 -2.37 11.58
CA GLU A 518 2.42 -2.84 10.20
C GLU A 518 1.12 -3.28 9.52
N PRO A 519 1.03 -3.22 8.18
CA PRO A 519 -0.02 -3.91 7.46
C PRO A 519 0.11 -5.44 7.68
N LEU A 520 -0.97 -6.17 7.42
CA LEU A 520 -0.96 -7.63 7.54
C LEU A 520 -0.12 -8.30 6.44
N ARG A 521 0.06 -7.60 5.32
CA ARG A 521 0.78 -8.04 4.14
C ARG A 521 1.66 -6.91 3.64
N GLY A 522 2.86 -7.25 3.18
CA GLY A 522 3.83 -6.31 2.61
C GLY A 522 3.96 -6.49 1.11
N ASP A 523 5.10 -6.08 0.55
CA ASP A 523 5.37 -6.22 -0.88
C ASP A 523 5.30 -7.68 -1.35
N PHE A 524 4.84 -7.84 -2.59
CA PHE A 524 4.52 -9.15 -3.18
C PHE A 524 3.46 -9.93 -2.37
N ASP A 525 2.65 -9.20 -1.60
CA ASP A 525 1.54 -9.66 -0.77
C ASP A 525 1.90 -10.76 0.27
N ARG A 526 3.18 -10.83 0.64
CA ARG A 526 3.65 -11.75 1.68
C ARG A 526 3.09 -11.32 3.03
N ILE A 527 2.61 -12.29 3.82
CA ILE A 527 2.13 -12.03 5.18
C ILE A 527 3.30 -11.52 6.02
N LEU A 528 3.12 -10.38 6.71
CA LEU A 528 4.11 -9.83 7.64
C LEU A 528 3.85 -10.37 9.04
N GLY A 529 4.79 -11.11 9.61
CA GLY A 529 4.52 -11.72 10.92
C GLY A 529 5.71 -12.14 11.77
N TYR A 530 5.40 -12.37 13.04
CA TYR A 530 6.27 -13.01 14.02
C TYR A 530 5.95 -14.50 14.11
N LEU A 531 6.99 -15.32 14.18
CA LEU A 531 6.86 -16.77 14.31
C LEU A 531 7.31 -17.23 15.71
N GLU A 532 6.36 -17.58 16.58
CA GLU A 532 6.66 -18.21 17.87
C GLU A 532 6.82 -19.73 17.70
N LEU A 533 7.98 -20.25 18.10
CA LEU A 533 8.31 -21.67 18.07
C LEU A 533 7.60 -22.44 19.21
N PRO A 534 7.40 -23.77 19.10
CA PRO A 534 6.73 -24.57 20.14
C PRO A 534 7.35 -24.54 21.55
N ASN A 535 8.58 -24.07 21.67
CA ASN A 535 9.27 -23.90 22.96
C ASN A 535 9.05 -22.52 23.60
N GLY A 536 8.32 -21.62 22.93
CA GLY A 536 8.04 -20.23 23.33
C GLY A 536 9.13 -19.23 22.96
N ASP A 537 10.10 -19.61 22.11
CA ASP A 537 11.06 -18.66 21.54
C ASP A 537 10.46 -18.02 20.28
N VAL A 538 10.64 -16.72 20.08
CA VAL A 538 10.26 -16.02 18.84
C VAL A 538 11.43 -16.08 17.85
N TYR A 539 11.21 -16.60 16.64
CA TYR A 539 12.27 -16.80 15.66
C TYR A 539 12.95 -15.49 15.25
N ASN A 540 12.18 -14.43 15.02
CA ASN A 540 12.66 -13.08 14.66
C ASN A 540 13.75 -12.60 15.63
N GLU A 541 13.50 -12.72 16.93
CA GLU A 541 14.49 -12.37 17.97
C GLU A 541 15.73 -13.29 17.92
N LYS A 542 15.54 -14.60 17.70
CA LYS A 542 16.64 -15.57 17.74
C LYS A 542 17.60 -15.43 16.57
N VAL A 543 17.10 -15.14 15.38
CA VAL A 543 17.95 -15.06 14.19
C VAL A 543 18.83 -13.80 14.24
N VAL A 544 18.27 -12.67 14.71
CA VAL A 544 19.04 -11.44 14.98
C VAL A 544 20.04 -11.65 16.11
N ALA A 545 19.60 -12.18 17.27
CA ALA A 545 20.47 -12.35 18.43
C ALA A 545 21.65 -13.33 18.20
N ASP A 546 21.45 -14.35 17.36
CA ASP A 546 22.52 -15.29 16.98
C ASP A 546 23.38 -14.75 15.81
N GLY A 547 23.02 -13.60 15.22
CA GLY A 547 23.76 -12.85 14.20
C GLY A 547 23.60 -13.38 12.78
N TRP A 548 22.46 -13.98 12.42
CA TRP A 548 22.21 -14.52 11.08
C TRP A 548 21.35 -13.64 10.18
N ALA A 549 20.76 -12.59 10.75
CA ALA A 549 20.00 -11.57 10.05
C ALA A 549 20.47 -10.18 10.49
N ARG A 550 20.34 -9.19 9.60
CA ARG A 550 20.29 -7.78 9.99
C ARG A 550 18.87 -7.41 10.45
N LEU A 551 18.73 -6.35 11.21
CA LEU A 551 17.45 -5.69 11.43
C LEU A 551 16.99 -5.06 10.10
N TYR A 552 15.77 -5.38 9.70
CA TYR A 552 15.06 -4.64 8.66
C TYR A 552 14.19 -3.59 9.33
N SER A 553 14.47 -2.32 9.07
CA SER A 553 13.97 -1.21 9.89
C SER A 553 12.70 -0.61 9.31
N SER A 554 11.53 -1.07 9.78
CA SER A 554 10.22 -0.46 9.50
C SER A 554 9.55 0.10 10.77
N GLY A 555 8.31 0.58 10.67
CA GLY A 555 7.57 1.23 11.78
C GLY A 555 7.04 0.28 12.87
N PHE A 556 7.38 -1.00 12.83
CA PHE A 556 6.87 -2.02 13.74
C PHE A 556 7.22 -1.77 15.21
N GLY A 557 6.35 -2.20 16.12
CA GLY A 557 6.44 -1.91 17.55
C GLY A 557 7.62 -2.58 18.27
N GLY A 558 8.12 -3.71 17.75
CA GLY A 558 9.27 -4.46 18.29
C GLY A 558 10.65 -4.03 17.78
N HIS A 559 10.73 -2.94 17.01
CA HIS A 559 11.96 -2.51 16.32
C HIS A 559 13.14 -2.31 17.28
N ASP A 560 12.96 -1.47 18.29
CA ASP A 560 14.04 -1.06 19.20
C ASP A 560 14.54 -2.24 20.08
N ASP A 561 13.68 -3.24 20.34
CA ASP A 561 14.09 -4.49 21.00
C ASP A 561 14.96 -5.37 20.08
N LEU A 562 14.65 -5.44 18.77
CA LEU A 562 15.49 -6.16 17.81
C LEU A 562 16.83 -5.45 17.57
N TRP A 563 16.83 -4.11 17.59
CA TRP A 563 18.06 -3.32 17.51
C TRP A 563 19.04 -3.68 18.64
N ASP A 564 18.57 -3.77 19.89
CA ASP A 564 19.41 -4.18 21.04
C ASP A 564 20.06 -5.56 20.84
N LEU A 565 19.35 -6.48 20.16
CA LEU A 565 19.85 -7.82 19.83
C LEU A 565 20.89 -7.76 18.73
N GLU A 566 20.68 -6.94 17.70
CA GLU A 566 21.63 -6.74 16.61
C GLU A 566 22.92 -6.08 17.09
N ASP A 567 22.86 -4.97 17.83
CA ASP A 567 24.02 -4.29 18.42
C ASP A 567 24.84 -5.27 19.29
N SER A 568 24.14 -6.13 20.06
CA SER A 568 24.79 -7.19 20.83
C SER A 568 25.49 -8.25 19.94
N ALA A 569 24.88 -8.63 18.83
CA ALA A 569 25.42 -9.61 17.89
C ALA A 569 26.61 -9.05 17.11
N GLN A 570 26.54 -7.79 16.69
CA GLN A 570 27.62 -7.02 16.05
C GLN A 570 28.83 -6.91 16.98
N GLN A 571 28.64 -6.44 18.22
CA GLN A 571 29.73 -6.33 19.21
C GLN A 571 30.38 -7.69 19.54
N ALA A 572 29.62 -8.78 19.45
CA ALA A 572 30.12 -10.13 19.65
C ALA A 572 30.82 -10.71 18.40
N GLY A 573 30.64 -10.09 17.22
CA GLY A 573 31.07 -10.63 15.93
C GLY A 573 30.41 -11.97 15.64
N SER A 574 29.11 -12.07 15.86
CA SER A 574 28.35 -13.33 15.68
C SER A 574 27.84 -13.48 14.24
N GLY A 575 27.86 -14.71 13.71
CA GLY A 575 27.26 -15.04 12.42
C GLY A 575 27.82 -14.23 11.25
N ILE A 576 26.99 -13.37 10.63
CA ILE A 576 27.36 -12.49 9.52
C ILE A 576 28.30 -11.37 9.97
N TRP A 577 28.16 -10.91 11.22
CA TRP A 577 28.96 -9.83 11.80
C TRP A 577 30.42 -10.22 12.06
N GLU A 578 30.81 -11.48 11.85
CA GLU A 578 32.22 -11.87 11.73
C GLU A 578 32.95 -11.16 10.58
N LEU A 579 32.20 -10.66 9.59
CA LEU A 579 32.70 -9.95 8.41
C LEU A 579 32.77 -8.44 8.61
N SER A 580 32.09 -7.90 9.62
CA SER A 580 31.97 -6.46 9.83
C SER A 580 33.29 -5.86 10.34
N ASP A 581 33.75 -4.81 9.65
CA ASP A 581 34.88 -3.97 10.05
C ASP A 581 34.59 -2.52 9.65
N PRO A 582 33.77 -1.78 10.43
CA PRO A 582 33.38 -0.40 10.11
C PRO A 582 34.59 0.52 9.90
N ALA A 583 35.69 0.29 10.63
CA ALA A 583 36.92 1.07 10.49
C ALA A 583 37.70 0.80 9.18
N ALA A 584 37.32 -0.22 8.42
CA ALA A 584 37.90 -0.56 7.13
C ALA A 584 37.05 -0.08 5.93
N VAL A 585 35.88 0.51 6.19
CA VAL A 585 35.01 1.05 5.13
C VAL A 585 35.72 2.26 4.50
N PRO A 586 35.90 2.27 3.17
CA PRO A 586 36.56 3.39 2.50
C PRO A 586 35.64 4.62 2.42
N GLU A 587 36.23 5.81 2.57
CA GLU A 587 35.57 7.08 2.22
C GLU A 587 34.99 7.02 0.79
N SER A 588 33.74 7.46 0.65
CA SER A 588 33.03 7.55 -0.62
C SER A 588 32.19 8.84 -0.66
N LYS A 589 31.86 9.33 -1.87
CA LYS A 589 30.95 10.48 -2.11
C LYS A 589 31.20 11.72 -1.25
N ASP A 590 32.47 11.99 -0.94
CA ASP A 590 32.91 13.08 -0.06
C ASP A 590 33.70 14.17 -0.82
N ASP A 591 33.13 14.66 -1.93
CA ASP A 591 33.71 15.79 -2.66
C ASP A 591 33.18 17.13 -2.10
N PRO A 592 33.91 18.26 -2.27
CA PRO A 592 33.40 19.58 -1.88
C PRO A 592 32.04 19.92 -2.51
N VAL A 593 31.14 20.48 -1.72
CA VAL A 593 29.79 20.82 -2.14
C VAL A 593 29.81 22.01 -3.11
N THR A 594 29.65 21.72 -4.40
CA THR A 594 29.52 22.76 -5.44
C THR A 594 28.10 22.98 -5.89
N ASP A 595 27.28 21.93 -5.81
CA ASP A 595 25.91 21.88 -6.31
C ASP A 595 25.09 20.98 -5.38
N LEU A 596 23.84 21.38 -5.11
CA LEU A 596 22.85 20.59 -4.38
C LEU A 596 21.58 20.45 -5.23
N PHE A 597 20.83 19.38 -4.99
CA PHE A 597 19.45 19.23 -5.45
C PHE A 597 18.55 19.02 -4.23
N PHE A 598 17.26 19.35 -4.36
CA PHE A 598 16.29 19.16 -3.29
C PHE A 598 15.05 18.46 -3.86
N PRO A 599 14.73 17.24 -3.42
CA PRO A 599 13.48 16.58 -3.80
C PRO A 599 12.27 17.28 -3.21
N GLU A 600 11.22 17.45 -4.02
CA GLU A 600 9.92 18.04 -3.68
C GLU A 600 9.96 19.11 -2.57
N PRO A 601 10.73 20.21 -2.74
CA PRO A 601 11.12 20.99 -1.59
C PRO A 601 10.00 21.90 -1.07
N VAL A 602 9.95 22.06 0.25
CA VAL A 602 9.16 23.11 0.91
C VAL A 602 10.04 24.23 1.43
N ALA A 603 9.63 25.49 1.24
CA ALA A 603 10.43 26.63 1.70
C ALA A 603 10.55 26.65 3.23
N VAL A 604 11.76 26.92 3.73
CA VAL A 604 12.06 27.03 5.17
C VAL A 604 11.98 28.47 5.67
N THR A 605 11.89 28.68 6.98
CA THR A 605 11.85 30.01 7.60
C THR A 605 12.63 30.04 8.91
N GLY A 606 12.99 31.25 9.35
CA GLY A 606 13.70 31.43 10.61
C GLY A 606 15.20 31.18 10.49
N GLY A 607 15.90 31.23 11.64
CA GLY A 607 17.34 30.99 11.72
C GLY A 607 18.20 31.82 10.75
N THR A 608 19.36 31.27 10.41
CA THR A 608 20.25 31.72 9.34
C THR A 608 20.04 30.82 8.13
N THR A 609 19.54 31.38 7.02
CA THR A 609 19.44 30.65 5.75
C THR A 609 20.83 30.37 5.19
N VAL A 610 21.15 29.10 4.94
CA VAL A 610 22.45 28.65 4.43
C VAL A 610 22.40 28.20 2.97
N VAL A 611 21.25 27.73 2.50
CA VAL A 611 20.99 27.40 1.09
C VAL A 611 19.66 28.03 0.66
N SER A 612 19.62 28.59 -0.54
CA SER A 612 18.41 29.11 -1.17
C SER A 612 18.31 28.57 -2.59
N ALA A 613 17.10 28.42 -3.13
CA ALA A 613 16.90 28.16 -4.54
C ALA A 613 17.41 29.33 -5.40
N GLU A 614 17.57 29.08 -6.71
CA GLU A 614 18.01 30.12 -7.67
C GLU A 614 17.00 31.27 -7.80
N ASN A 615 15.73 31.02 -7.48
CA ASN A 615 14.68 32.03 -7.42
C ASN A 615 14.73 32.88 -6.12
N GLY A 616 15.57 32.49 -5.14
CA GLY A 616 15.76 33.15 -3.85
C GLY A 616 14.91 32.61 -2.70
N ASP A 617 14.09 31.58 -2.91
CA ASP A 617 13.34 30.93 -1.83
C ASP A 617 14.30 30.13 -0.93
N PRO A 618 14.18 30.21 0.40
CA PRO A 618 15.08 29.52 1.33
C PRO A 618 14.82 28.01 1.34
N LEU A 619 15.88 27.21 1.22
CA LEU A 619 15.83 25.73 1.18
C LEU A 619 16.43 25.07 2.43
N ALA A 620 17.43 25.69 3.06
CA ALA A 620 17.98 25.20 4.33
C ALA A 620 18.29 26.37 5.28
N ALA A 621 17.95 26.21 6.56
CA ALA A 621 18.20 27.22 7.59
C ALA A 621 18.62 26.57 8.92
N ILE A 622 19.49 27.25 9.66
CA ILE A 622 20.09 26.77 10.90
C ILE A 622 19.74 27.71 12.06
N ASP A 623 19.28 27.13 13.18
CA ASP A 623 19.21 27.76 14.49
C ASP A 623 20.24 27.13 15.44
N GLU A 624 21.45 27.68 15.39
CA GLU A 624 22.58 27.22 16.22
C GLU A 624 22.31 27.39 17.72
N THR A 625 21.40 28.29 18.13
CA THR A 625 21.12 28.46 19.57
C THR A 625 20.26 27.33 20.11
N ALA A 626 19.40 26.75 19.25
CA ALA A 626 18.56 25.62 19.60
C ALA A 626 19.21 24.27 19.26
N GLY A 627 20.32 24.25 18.51
CA GLY A 627 20.90 22.99 18.00
C GLY A 627 20.07 22.38 16.86
N VAL A 628 19.31 23.20 16.11
CA VAL A 628 18.30 22.72 15.15
C VAL A 628 18.55 23.25 13.75
N ALA A 629 18.43 22.39 12.73
CA ALA A 629 18.33 22.78 11.33
C ALA A 629 16.99 22.38 10.72
N ALA A 630 16.51 23.17 9.75
CA ALA A 630 15.39 22.83 8.89
C ALA A 630 15.89 22.76 7.44
N ILE A 631 15.65 21.62 6.80
CA ILE A 631 16.04 21.31 5.43
C ILE A 631 14.76 20.99 4.65
N GLY A 632 14.46 21.78 3.64
CA GLY A 632 13.21 21.70 2.90
C GLY A 632 13.26 20.70 1.76
N GLY A 633 13.66 19.45 1.98
CA GLY A 633 13.50 18.33 1.03
C GLY A 633 14.25 17.08 1.52
N PRO A 634 13.83 15.85 1.19
CA PRO A 634 14.49 14.60 1.62
C PRO A 634 15.76 14.31 0.81
N LEU A 635 16.84 15.09 1.00
CA LEU A 635 18.07 14.96 0.19
C LEU A 635 18.83 13.62 0.34
N LEU A 636 18.50 12.84 1.37
CA LEU A 636 19.19 11.58 1.70
C LEU A 636 18.50 10.35 1.10
N ASP A 637 17.38 10.56 0.41
CA ASP A 637 16.60 9.53 -0.27
C ASP A 637 17.46 8.75 -1.27
N GLU A 638 17.59 7.44 -1.02
CA GLU A 638 18.34 6.54 -1.86
C GLU A 638 17.71 6.28 -3.23
N GLY A 639 16.43 6.61 -3.44
CA GLY A 639 15.78 6.52 -4.76
C GLY A 639 16.45 7.38 -5.83
N PHE A 640 17.28 8.36 -5.42
CA PHE A 640 18.12 9.15 -6.34
C PHE A 640 19.51 8.55 -6.56
N GLU A 641 19.84 7.41 -5.98
CA GLU A 641 21.11 6.74 -6.20
C GLU A 641 21.14 6.07 -7.57
N PRO A 642 22.25 6.14 -8.33
CA PRO A 642 22.31 5.61 -9.68
C PRO A 642 22.05 4.10 -9.80
N ASP A 643 22.27 3.36 -8.72
CA ASP A 643 22.08 1.91 -8.67
C ASP A 643 20.63 1.54 -8.28
N GLU A 644 19.85 2.48 -7.74
CA GLU A 644 18.43 2.31 -7.36
C GLU A 644 17.46 2.97 -8.37
N ALA A 645 17.88 4.08 -8.97
CA ALA A 645 17.06 4.84 -9.90
C ALA A 645 16.76 4.06 -11.19
N SER A 646 15.52 4.15 -11.67
CA SER A 646 15.11 3.51 -12.93
C SER A 646 15.91 4.04 -14.14
N GLU A 647 15.97 3.25 -15.22
CA GLU A 647 16.65 3.67 -16.45
C GLU A 647 16.03 4.99 -16.96
N GLU A 648 16.80 6.09 -16.89
CA GLU A 648 16.44 7.48 -17.23
C GLU A 648 15.94 8.38 -16.08
N ALA A 649 15.75 7.85 -14.86
CA ALA A 649 15.40 8.68 -13.72
C ALA A 649 16.54 9.66 -13.30
N PRO A 650 16.17 10.85 -12.78
CA PRO A 650 17.06 11.75 -12.04
C PRO A 650 17.94 11.00 -11.02
N THR A 651 19.24 11.29 -10.98
CA THR A 651 20.14 10.77 -9.93
C THR A 651 20.90 11.88 -9.22
N ASN A 652 21.30 11.63 -7.99
CA ASN A 652 22.12 12.51 -7.17
C ASN A 652 23.59 12.61 -7.67
N THR A 653 23.94 12.00 -8.81
CA THR A 653 25.30 12.02 -9.38
C THR A 653 25.79 13.46 -9.56
N GLY A 654 26.82 13.82 -8.79
CA GLY A 654 27.46 15.14 -8.85
C GLY A 654 26.82 16.19 -7.95
N TYR A 655 25.81 15.83 -7.16
CA TYR A 655 25.21 16.68 -6.13
C TYR A 655 25.64 16.17 -4.75
N GLN A 656 26.39 17.00 -4.01
CA GLN A 656 27.11 16.58 -2.81
C GLN A 656 26.23 16.70 -1.55
N VAL A 657 25.14 15.94 -1.54
CA VAL A 657 24.12 15.99 -0.47
C VAL A 657 24.64 15.42 0.86
N TYR A 658 25.41 14.33 0.81
CA TYR A 658 25.96 13.67 2.00
C TYR A 658 26.94 14.54 2.79
N PRO A 659 28.01 15.13 2.21
CA PRO A 659 28.87 16.04 2.94
C PRO A 659 28.14 17.30 3.41
N PHE A 660 27.15 17.81 2.67
CA PHE A 660 26.36 18.95 3.13
C PHE A 660 25.57 18.64 4.41
N VAL A 661 24.79 17.56 4.44
CA VAL A 661 24.02 17.17 5.62
C VAL A 661 24.94 16.86 6.81
N THR A 662 26.04 16.17 6.54
CA THR A 662 27.03 15.80 7.57
C THR A 662 27.74 17.02 8.17
N ASN A 663 28.12 18.00 7.35
CA ASN A 663 28.66 19.28 7.84
C ASN A 663 27.63 20.07 8.66
N VAL A 664 26.33 20.00 8.32
CA VAL A 664 25.26 20.64 9.13
C VAL A 664 25.13 19.96 10.50
N VAL A 665 25.17 18.62 10.54
CA VAL A 665 25.17 17.84 11.78
C VAL A 665 26.38 18.21 12.65
N ASP A 666 27.58 18.16 12.09
CA ASP A 666 28.82 18.48 12.80
C ASP A 666 28.80 19.92 13.35
N ARG A 667 28.30 20.88 12.55
CA ARG A 667 28.21 22.29 12.94
C ARG A 667 27.26 22.54 14.12
N LEU A 668 26.24 21.70 14.28
CA LEU A 668 25.24 21.82 15.34
C LEU A 668 25.58 21.04 16.60
N THR A 669 26.46 20.04 16.50
CA THR A 669 26.87 19.18 17.61
C THR A 669 27.98 19.85 18.41
N ASP A 670 27.88 19.89 19.75
CA ASP A 670 28.87 20.58 20.60
C ASP A 670 30.27 19.94 20.57
N ASP A 671 30.33 18.62 20.42
CA ASP A 671 31.57 17.81 20.39
C ASP A 671 31.95 17.34 18.97
N GLY A 672 31.27 17.86 17.94
CA GLY A 672 31.41 17.38 16.56
C GLY A 672 30.78 16.00 16.33
N LEU A 673 30.72 15.59 15.07
CA LEU A 673 30.23 14.26 14.70
C LEU A 673 31.24 13.19 15.14
N SER A 674 30.89 12.44 16.18
CA SER A 674 31.80 11.53 16.88
C SER A 674 31.16 10.20 17.28
N THR A 675 29.85 10.07 17.08
CA THR A 675 29.08 8.85 17.35
C THR A 675 27.88 8.78 16.39
N ARG A 676 26.90 7.94 16.71
CA ARG A 676 25.73 7.61 15.88
C ARG A 676 24.93 8.82 15.42
N VAL A 677 24.39 8.70 14.22
CA VAL A 677 23.33 9.55 13.68
C VAL A 677 22.03 8.75 13.76
N LEU A 678 21.06 9.25 14.52
CA LEU A 678 19.77 8.56 14.66
C LEU A 678 18.76 9.09 13.64
N VAL A 679 17.86 8.23 13.20
CA VAL A 679 16.72 8.54 12.33
C VAL A 679 15.44 8.15 13.05
N ASP A 680 14.46 9.04 13.08
CA ASP A 680 13.11 8.70 13.52
C ASP A 680 12.45 7.76 12.49
N GLY A 681 12.25 6.49 12.86
CA GLY A 681 11.45 5.52 12.09
C GLY A 681 10.03 5.36 12.60
N GLY A 682 9.73 5.96 13.77
CA GLY A 682 8.40 6.02 14.35
C GLY A 682 7.50 7.02 13.61
N HIS A 683 6.38 7.41 14.22
CA HIS A 683 5.54 8.53 13.74
C HIS A 683 5.07 8.43 12.26
N GLY A 684 4.99 7.21 11.72
CA GLY A 684 4.55 6.90 10.36
C GLY A 684 5.60 7.17 9.27
N GLN A 685 6.88 7.30 9.62
CA GLN A 685 7.95 7.65 8.67
C GLN A 685 8.17 6.57 7.60
N PHE A 686 8.09 5.29 7.96
CA PHE A 686 8.25 4.19 7.00
C PHE A 686 7.04 3.99 6.08
N ASN A 687 5.83 4.28 6.57
CA ASN A 687 4.57 4.02 5.84
C ASN A 687 4.18 5.16 4.89
N ALA A 688 5.05 6.14 4.69
CA ALA A 688 4.77 7.30 3.87
C ALA A 688 5.91 7.53 2.88
N ASP A 689 5.61 7.42 1.59
CA ASP A 689 6.58 7.54 0.47
C ASP A 689 7.37 8.87 0.44
N PHE A 690 6.97 9.85 1.24
CA PHE A 690 7.61 11.17 1.31
C PHE A 690 8.53 11.36 2.54
N ALA A 691 8.55 10.37 3.44
CA ALA A 691 9.37 10.34 4.63
C ALA A 691 10.58 9.43 4.41
N LEU A 692 11.55 9.47 5.33
CA LEU A 692 12.79 8.70 5.25
C LEU A 692 12.97 7.89 6.53
N GLY A 693 12.94 6.57 6.42
CA GLY A 693 13.50 5.62 7.38
C GLY A 693 14.97 5.33 7.10
N SER A 694 15.60 4.48 7.91
CA SER A 694 16.98 4.06 7.63
C SER A 694 17.09 3.22 6.36
N GLU A 695 16.05 2.46 6.01
CA GLU A 695 16.00 1.70 4.76
C GLU A 695 16.02 2.62 3.52
N ASP A 696 15.56 3.87 3.63
CA ASP A 696 15.62 4.86 2.54
C ASP A 696 16.97 5.60 2.46
N MET A 697 17.95 5.21 3.29
CA MET A 697 19.20 5.94 3.51
C MET A 697 20.43 5.03 3.58
N ALA A 698 20.39 3.82 2.99
CA ALA A 698 21.50 2.86 3.09
C ALA A 698 22.82 3.43 2.53
N TYR A 699 22.74 4.21 1.45
CA TYR A 699 23.93 4.87 0.87
C TYR A 699 24.47 6.01 1.74
N TYR A 700 23.62 6.68 2.53
CA TYR A 700 24.08 7.64 3.53
C TYR A 700 24.73 6.95 4.72
N GLN A 701 24.21 5.81 5.17
CA GLN A 701 24.88 4.95 6.15
C GLN A 701 26.29 4.59 5.66
N ARG A 702 26.42 4.07 4.42
CA ARG A 702 27.72 3.73 3.85
C ARG A 702 28.67 4.93 3.75
N TYR A 703 28.14 6.12 3.44
CA TYR A 703 28.91 7.35 3.46
C TYR A 703 29.46 7.65 4.88
N LEU A 704 28.59 7.61 5.91
CA LEU A 704 28.95 7.90 7.30
C LEU A 704 29.98 6.90 7.85
N GLU A 705 29.83 5.61 7.55
CA GLU A 705 30.81 4.59 7.89
C GLU A 705 32.20 4.94 7.34
N GLY A 706 32.27 5.39 6.09
CA GLY A 706 33.50 5.85 5.45
C GLY A 706 34.12 7.09 6.11
N GLN A 707 33.36 7.86 6.88
CA GLN A 707 33.87 8.97 7.69
C GLN A 707 34.42 8.52 9.05
N SER A 708 34.33 7.25 9.39
CA SER A 708 34.84 6.74 10.67
C SER A 708 36.37 6.82 10.71
N THR A 709 36.92 7.41 11.78
CA THR A 709 38.38 7.42 12.01
C THR A 709 38.77 6.39 13.06
N ALA A 710 40.06 6.08 13.22
CA ALA A 710 40.52 5.16 14.27
C ALA A 710 40.26 5.67 15.72
N ASP A 711 39.89 6.95 15.88
CA ASP A 711 39.64 7.62 17.16
C ASP A 711 38.13 7.88 17.42
N ALA A 712 37.27 7.74 16.42
CA ALA A 712 35.81 7.75 16.55
C ALA A 712 35.30 6.31 16.47
N ASP A 713 34.43 5.88 17.39
CA ASP A 713 33.61 4.69 17.13
C ASP A 713 32.83 4.94 15.82
N SER A 714 32.53 3.91 15.02
CA SER A 714 31.93 4.14 13.69
C SER A 714 30.73 5.06 13.78
N VAL A 715 30.69 6.04 12.86
CA VAL A 715 29.50 6.89 12.73
C VAL A 715 28.46 6.04 12.02
N ALA A 716 27.70 5.26 12.80
CA ALA A 716 26.60 4.46 12.29
C ALA A 716 25.35 5.34 12.10
N LEU A 717 24.53 4.97 11.11
CA LEU A 717 23.17 5.49 10.94
C LEU A 717 22.21 4.45 11.53
N GLU A 718 21.38 4.87 12.48
CA GLU A 718 20.58 3.92 13.27
C GLU A 718 19.15 4.44 13.40
N GLN A 719 18.17 3.58 13.17
CA GLN A 719 16.78 3.95 13.35
C GLN A 719 16.35 3.82 14.82
N VAL A 720 15.43 4.69 15.25
CA VAL A 720 14.73 4.59 16.53
C VAL A 720 13.25 4.84 16.31
N ASN A 721 12.40 3.92 16.80
CA ASN A 721 10.95 4.03 16.65
C ASN A 721 10.28 4.65 17.87
N ASN A 722 10.86 4.50 19.07
CA ASN A 722 10.37 5.11 20.30
C ASN A 722 11.48 5.86 21.04
N LEU A 723 11.41 7.19 21.00
CA LEU A 723 12.40 8.10 21.60
C LEU A 723 12.38 8.15 23.13
N THR A 724 11.56 7.34 23.80
CA THR A 724 11.37 7.35 25.25
C THR A 724 11.49 6.00 25.95
N ASP A 725 11.61 4.91 25.19
CA ASP A 725 11.74 3.58 25.76
C ASP A 725 13.16 3.29 26.22
N ASP A 726 13.30 2.25 27.06
CA ASP A 726 14.60 1.80 27.56
C ASP A 726 15.38 0.95 26.52
N ALA A 727 14.70 0.45 25.49
CA ALA A 727 15.27 -0.34 24.38
C ALA A 727 15.65 0.57 23.21
N GLY A 728 16.60 0.14 22.38
CA GLY A 728 17.04 0.87 21.20
C GLY A 728 18.18 1.86 21.45
N PRO A 729 18.62 2.56 20.40
CA PRO A 729 19.71 3.51 20.52
C PRO A 729 19.25 4.74 21.32
N ASN A 730 20.02 5.08 22.35
CA ASN A 730 19.66 6.15 23.26
C ASN A 730 20.05 7.53 22.69
N LEU A 731 19.18 8.52 22.84
CA LEU A 731 19.53 9.93 22.59
C LEU A 731 20.54 10.47 23.63
N LEU A 732 20.34 10.12 24.89
CA LEU A 732 21.14 10.58 26.02
C LEU A 732 21.70 9.39 26.81
N ASP A 733 22.94 9.51 27.28
CA ASP A 733 23.54 8.51 28.14
C ASP A 733 23.03 8.62 29.60
N SER A 734 23.47 7.71 30.46
CA SER A 734 23.07 7.70 31.87
C SER A 734 23.57 8.92 32.69
N ALA A 735 24.52 9.70 32.17
CA ALA A 735 25.00 10.95 32.74
C ALA A 735 24.20 12.16 32.26
N GLY A 736 23.40 12.01 31.21
CA GLY A 736 22.65 13.05 30.53
C GLY A 736 23.45 13.80 29.47
N ASP A 737 24.58 13.23 29.05
CA ASP A 737 25.37 13.71 27.91
C ASP A 737 24.83 13.04 26.62
N PRO A 738 24.98 13.64 25.42
CA PRO A 738 24.53 13.04 24.17
C PRO A 738 25.13 11.65 23.96
N ALA A 739 24.29 10.64 23.75
CA ALA A 739 24.69 9.28 23.36
C ALA A 739 24.68 9.08 21.83
N ALA A 740 24.01 10.00 21.11
CA ALA A 740 24.07 10.16 19.67
C ALA A 740 24.59 11.56 19.31
N SER A 741 25.14 11.74 18.12
CA SER A 741 25.55 13.05 17.59
C SER A 741 24.34 13.81 17.05
N ALA A 742 23.42 13.13 16.37
CA ALA A 742 22.24 13.77 15.77
C ALA A 742 20.98 12.90 15.81
N LEU A 743 19.83 13.57 15.66
CA LEU A 743 18.53 12.97 15.34
C LEU A 743 17.97 13.64 14.08
N LEU A 744 17.70 12.82 13.05
CA LEU A 744 17.09 13.19 11.78
C LEU A 744 15.60 12.86 11.85
N ILE A 745 14.76 13.83 11.48
CA ILE A 745 13.32 13.69 11.50
C ILE A 745 12.78 14.22 10.18
N SER A 746 12.43 13.31 9.27
CA SER A 746 11.63 13.61 8.07
C SER A 746 10.19 13.94 8.41
N THR A 747 9.39 14.33 7.41
CA THR A 747 8.04 14.86 7.64
C THR A 747 7.17 13.80 8.31
N PRO A 748 6.78 13.98 9.59
CA PRO A 748 6.13 12.91 10.32
C PRO A 748 4.63 12.91 10.00
N VAL A 749 4.06 11.71 9.84
CA VAL A 749 2.62 11.50 9.63
C VAL A 749 1.85 11.77 10.93
N ASP A 750 2.44 11.41 12.07
CA ASP A 750 1.87 11.58 13.40
C ASP A 750 2.61 12.63 14.26
N GLU A 751 1.88 13.32 15.15
CA GLU A 751 2.50 14.24 16.12
C GLU A 751 3.22 13.47 17.24
N PHE A 752 4.49 13.81 17.48
CA PHE A 752 5.26 13.37 18.65
C PHE A 752 4.52 13.61 19.98
N SER A 753 4.53 12.61 20.86
CA SER A 753 3.98 12.74 22.19
C SER A 753 4.69 13.83 23.00
N ALA A 754 4.06 14.29 24.08
CA ALA A 754 4.70 15.27 24.96
C ALA A 754 5.98 14.76 25.64
N ALA A 755 6.12 13.43 25.81
CA ALA A 755 7.29 12.82 26.40
C ALA A 755 8.45 12.80 25.40
N GLU A 756 8.21 12.36 24.16
CA GLU A 756 9.21 12.33 23.08
C GLU A 756 9.70 13.74 22.75
N ARG A 757 8.79 14.72 22.64
CA ARG A 757 9.19 16.13 22.47
C ARG A 757 10.08 16.65 23.59
N THR A 758 9.90 16.16 24.81
CA THR A 758 10.77 16.52 25.94
C THR A 758 12.13 15.83 25.78
N ALA A 759 12.16 14.56 25.39
CA ALA A 759 13.41 13.83 25.15
C ALA A 759 14.25 14.47 24.04
N VAL A 760 13.63 14.83 22.91
CA VAL A 760 14.31 15.52 21.78
C VAL A 760 14.82 16.91 22.20
N ALA A 761 14.03 17.66 22.99
CA ALA A 761 14.47 18.96 23.50
C ALA A 761 15.61 18.86 24.53
N ASP A 762 15.58 17.85 25.40
CA ASP A 762 16.65 17.59 26.36
C ASP A 762 17.94 17.13 25.65
N PHE A 763 17.81 16.33 24.58
CA PHE A 763 18.91 15.93 23.70
C PHE A 763 19.59 17.14 23.02
N ALA A 764 18.80 18.00 22.37
CA ALA A 764 19.32 19.22 21.75
C ALA A 764 19.99 20.13 22.79
N ALA A 765 19.39 20.26 23.98
CA ALA A 765 19.96 21.06 25.07
C ALA A 765 21.25 20.48 25.68
N ALA A 766 21.50 19.18 25.49
CA ALA A 766 22.72 18.51 25.92
C ALA A 766 23.86 18.63 24.89
N GLY A 767 23.60 19.19 23.71
CA GLY A 767 24.61 19.41 22.66
C GLY A 767 24.48 18.49 21.44
N GLY A 768 23.40 17.70 21.35
CA GLY A 768 23.08 16.92 20.15
C GLY A 768 22.41 17.76 19.06
N ALA A 769 22.61 17.41 17.79
CA ALA A 769 21.99 18.10 16.66
C ALA A 769 20.60 17.52 16.33
N VAL A 770 19.61 18.38 16.03
CA VAL A 770 18.30 17.94 15.51
C VAL A 770 18.08 18.50 14.11
N LEU A 771 17.94 17.61 13.13
CA LEU A 771 17.68 17.98 11.74
C LEU A 771 16.23 17.65 11.40
N LEU A 772 15.45 18.68 11.07
CA LEU A 772 14.10 18.54 10.55
C LEU A 772 14.17 18.56 9.02
N ILE A 773 13.57 17.56 8.38
CA ILE A 773 13.57 17.37 6.92
C ILE A 773 12.12 17.45 6.43
N GLY A 774 11.78 18.56 5.76
CA GLY A 774 10.42 18.88 5.33
C GLY A 774 10.24 18.68 3.83
N THR A 775 9.13 18.07 3.41
CA THR A 775 8.75 17.90 2.00
C THR A 775 7.47 18.65 1.64
N ALA A 776 7.30 19.00 0.38
CA ALA A 776 6.06 19.56 -0.17
C ALA A 776 5.10 18.48 -0.70
N ALA A 777 5.51 17.22 -0.72
CA ALA A 777 4.67 16.08 -1.13
C ALA A 777 3.38 16.01 -0.29
N ASP A 778 3.50 16.18 1.02
CA ASP A 778 2.37 16.36 1.94
C ASP A 778 2.57 17.58 2.84
N THR A 779 1.98 18.70 2.43
CA THR A 779 2.06 19.94 3.22
C THR A 779 1.18 19.94 4.48
N ASP A 780 0.21 19.03 4.60
CA ASP A 780 -0.64 18.92 5.78
C ASP A 780 0.13 18.19 6.90
N ALA A 781 0.88 17.13 6.56
CA ALA A 781 1.77 16.42 7.49
C ALA A 781 2.85 17.34 8.11
N LEU A 782 3.31 18.37 7.39
CA LEU A 782 4.25 19.37 7.94
C LEU A 782 3.75 20.07 9.22
N GLU A 783 2.44 20.14 9.46
CA GLU A 783 1.90 20.74 10.70
C GLU A 783 2.35 19.97 11.95
N ASN A 784 2.66 18.68 11.84
CA ASN A 784 3.12 17.81 12.93
C ASN A 784 4.50 18.20 13.49
N PHE A 785 5.31 18.95 12.74
CA PHE A 785 6.56 19.53 13.28
C PHE A 785 6.30 20.66 14.29
N SER A 786 5.19 21.40 14.17
CA SER A 786 4.98 22.63 14.93
C SER A 786 5.08 22.46 16.46
N PRO A 787 4.49 21.39 17.05
CA PRO A 787 4.58 21.14 18.48
C PRO A 787 5.99 20.77 18.95
N LEU A 788 6.80 20.12 18.09
CA LEU A 788 8.20 19.78 18.36
C LEU A 788 9.11 21.01 18.24
N VAL A 789 8.99 21.79 17.17
CA VAL A 789 9.71 23.08 16.99
C VAL A 789 9.48 24.00 18.19
N SER A 790 8.24 24.06 18.69
CA SER A 790 7.93 24.83 19.90
C SER A 790 8.55 24.27 21.18
N ALA A 791 8.77 22.96 21.29
CA ALA A 791 9.41 22.34 22.45
C ALA A 791 10.93 22.58 22.45
N LEU A 792 11.53 22.59 21.26
CA LEU A 792 12.95 22.90 21.02
C LEU A 792 13.30 24.39 21.24
N ASP A 793 12.30 25.27 21.39
CA ASP A 793 12.49 26.74 21.36
C ASP A 793 13.24 27.21 20.09
N SER A 794 13.06 26.47 19.00
CA SER A 794 13.73 26.73 17.72
C SER A 794 13.02 27.84 16.95
N SER A 795 13.81 28.68 16.29
CA SER A 795 13.33 29.70 15.38
C SER A 795 13.14 29.19 13.96
N VAL A 796 13.74 28.06 13.58
CA VAL A 796 13.57 27.46 12.25
C VAL A 796 12.28 26.64 12.14
N SER A 797 11.63 26.70 10.98
CA SER A 797 10.37 25.99 10.70
C SER A 797 10.11 25.93 9.19
N PHE A 798 9.17 25.10 8.76
CA PHE A 798 8.69 25.06 7.37
C PHE A 798 7.55 26.04 7.10
N THR A 799 7.40 26.42 5.83
CA THR A 799 6.16 27.01 5.31
C THR A 799 5.26 25.90 4.73
N SER A 800 4.21 26.29 4.01
CA SER A 800 3.43 25.40 3.12
C SER A 800 3.68 25.70 1.64
N THR A 801 4.80 26.35 1.30
CA THR A 801 5.10 26.80 -0.07
C THR A 801 6.07 25.83 -0.72
N SER A 802 5.57 25.06 -1.69
CA SER A 802 6.40 24.25 -2.58
C SER A 802 7.38 25.15 -3.35
N VAL A 803 8.65 24.76 -3.39
CA VAL A 803 9.68 25.43 -4.18
C VAL A 803 9.88 24.62 -5.46
N THR A 804 9.70 25.27 -6.61
CA THR A 804 9.90 24.63 -7.91
C THR A 804 10.73 25.54 -8.81
N ASP A 805 11.61 24.96 -9.63
CA ASP A 805 12.41 25.70 -10.61
C ASP A 805 12.36 25.02 -11.98
N ALA A 806 11.78 25.68 -12.99
CA ALA A 806 11.68 25.12 -14.34
C ALA A 806 12.97 25.27 -15.17
N GLU A 807 13.95 26.05 -14.71
CA GLU A 807 15.21 26.32 -15.41
C GLU A 807 16.40 25.59 -14.79
N ASN A 808 16.47 25.52 -13.45
CA ASN A 808 17.56 24.88 -12.70
C ASN A 808 17.00 23.69 -11.91
N ASN A 809 16.92 22.54 -12.57
CA ASN A 809 16.40 21.32 -11.97
C ASN A 809 17.05 20.06 -12.53
N LEU A 810 16.77 18.95 -11.85
CA LEU A 810 17.16 17.62 -12.25
C LEU A 810 16.00 16.90 -12.96
N GLY A 811 15.80 17.20 -14.24
CA GLY A 811 14.78 16.55 -15.08
C GLY A 811 13.39 17.18 -14.98
N GLU A 812 12.95 17.57 -13.78
CA GLU A 812 11.62 18.14 -13.54
C GLU A 812 11.63 19.26 -12.48
N ALA A 813 10.63 20.15 -12.54
CA ALA A 813 10.65 21.38 -11.75
C ALA A 813 10.53 21.19 -10.22
N SER A 814 10.02 20.04 -9.78
CA SER A 814 9.94 19.55 -8.39
C SER A 814 11.29 19.15 -7.82
N LEU A 815 12.33 18.99 -8.65
CA LEU A 815 13.69 18.64 -8.25
C LEU A 815 14.66 19.80 -8.51
N PRO A 816 14.45 21.01 -7.93
CA PRO A 816 15.31 22.14 -8.19
C PRO A 816 16.76 21.89 -7.75
N THR A 817 17.70 22.39 -8.54
CA THR A 817 19.13 22.36 -8.26
C THR A 817 19.62 23.77 -7.94
N THR A 818 20.64 23.89 -7.10
CA THR A 818 21.17 25.20 -6.74
C THR A 818 22.65 25.22 -6.38
N THR A 819 23.25 26.38 -6.63
CA THR A 819 24.61 26.77 -6.20
C THR A 819 24.58 28.01 -5.29
N ASN A 820 23.38 28.43 -4.87
CA ASN A 820 23.17 29.67 -4.13
C ASN A 820 23.35 29.44 -2.62
N PHE A 821 24.62 29.36 -2.24
CA PHE A 821 25.09 29.11 -0.89
C PHE A 821 25.40 30.41 -0.13
N ALA A 822 25.16 30.40 1.19
CA ALA A 822 25.62 31.46 2.07
C ALA A 822 27.16 31.52 2.14
N ASP A 823 27.71 32.63 2.63
CA ASP A 823 29.16 32.83 2.83
C ASP A 823 29.65 32.09 4.08
N GLU A 824 29.40 30.78 4.13
CA GLU A 824 29.69 29.84 5.23
C GLU A 824 30.48 28.65 4.66
N PRO A 825 31.77 28.84 4.32
CA PRO A 825 32.52 27.88 3.49
C PRO A 825 32.66 26.49 4.11
N ASP A 826 32.64 26.39 5.43
CA ASP A 826 32.83 25.13 6.16
C ASP A 826 31.64 24.15 5.97
N LEU A 827 30.46 24.65 5.59
CA LEU A 827 29.30 23.80 5.27
C LEU A 827 29.40 23.13 3.88
N PHE A 828 30.30 23.65 3.03
CA PHE A 828 30.36 23.29 1.61
C PHE A 828 31.70 22.66 1.20
N THR A 829 32.45 22.14 2.17
CA THR A 829 33.64 21.32 1.93
C THR A 829 33.29 19.83 1.92
N ALA A 830 34.23 19.00 1.47
CA ALA A 830 34.25 17.60 1.86
C ALA A 830 34.22 17.51 3.38
N PHE A 831 33.54 16.51 3.95
CA PHE A 831 33.54 16.32 5.38
C PHE A 831 34.94 15.87 5.82
N THR A 832 35.33 16.25 7.02
CA THR A 832 36.54 15.70 7.63
C THR A 832 36.24 15.61 9.11
N PRO A 833 36.13 14.38 9.66
CA PRO A 833 35.84 14.20 11.08
C PRO A 833 36.84 14.99 11.92
N ASP A 834 36.33 15.81 12.84
CA ASP A 834 37.19 16.41 13.85
C ASP A 834 37.71 15.25 14.69
N SER A 835 39.00 14.93 14.58
CA SER A 835 39.53 13.60 14.94
C SER A 835 39.59 13.39 16.47
N GLY A 836 38.90 14.19 17.27
CA GLY A 836 39.14 14.42 18.71
C GLY A 836 40.54 15.00 18.99
N THR A 837 41.46 14.88 18.04
CA THR A 837 42.39 15.91 17.68
C THR A 837 41.63 16.90 16.80
N SER A 838 41.07 17.98 17.36
CA SER A 838 41.82 19.22 17.11
C SER A 838 43.28 18.86 16.78
N GLU A 839 43.69 18.94 15.52
CA GLU A 839 45.11 19.17 15.24
C GLU A 839 45.42 20.32 16.19
N PRO A 840 46.14 20.07 17.30
CA PRO A 840 46.06 20.93 18.46
C PRO A 840 46.69 22.20 17.97
N ALA A 841 45.90 23.23 17.63
CA ALA A 841 46.25 24.25 16.63
C ALA A 841 47.77 24.32 16.49
N PRO A 842 48.34 23.75 15.40
CA PRO A 842 49.65 23.09 15.36
C PRO A 842 50.58 23.78 16.31
N PRO A 843 51.08 23.12 17.37
CA PRO A 843 51.32 23.73 18.67
C PRO A 843 51.88 25.13 18.50
N SER A 844 51.02 26.13 18.67
CA SER A 844 51.37 27.50 18.30
C SER A 844 52.62 27.95 19.07
N VAL A 845 53.66 28.24 18.31
CA VAL A 845 54.85 28.93 18.77
C VAL A 845 54.85 30.26 18.05
N ALA A 846 54.70 31.35 18.81
CA ALA A 846 54.52 32.68 18.25
C ALA A 846 55.72 33.58 18.58
N VAL A 847 56.04 34.52 17.70
CA VAL A 847 56.95 35.61 17.99
C VAL A 847 56.16 36.69 18.72
N THR A 848 56.41 36.87 20.02
CA THR A 848 55.56 37.73 20.87
C THR A 848 56.13 39.12 21.11
N ASP A 849 57.43 39.32 20.90
CA ASP A 849 58.08 40.62 20.98
C ASP A 849 59.34 40.65 20.13
N VAL A 850 59.62 41.78 19.49
CA VAL A 850 60.86 42.05 18.78
C VAL A 850 61.29 43.49 19.09
N SER A 851 62.55 43.66 19.47
CA SER A 851 63.13 44.97 19.75
C SER A 851 64.30 45.26 18.83
N GLY A 852 64.13 46.17 17.87
CA GLY A 852 65.22 46.71 17.06
C GLY A 852 66.18 47.63 17.81
N GLY A 853 65.76 48.17 18.96
CA GLY A 853 66.62 49.02 19.80
C GLY A 853 67.58 48.21 20.67
N ASP A 854 67.10 47.08 21.19
CA ASP A 854 67.84 46.19 22.09
C ASP A 854 68.27 44.89 21.41
N GLU A 855 67.97 44.71 20.12
CA GLU A 855 68.36 43.61 19.25
C GLU A 855 68.00 42.21 19.78
N TYR A 856 66.71 41.95 20.00
CA TYR A 856 66.24 40.61 20.37
C TYR A 856 64.86 40.30 19.79
N ALA A 857 64.53 39.01 19.72
CA ALA A 857 63.18 38.49 19.48
C ALA A 857 62.80 37.47 20.54
N VAL A 858 61.53 37.45 20.95
CA VAL A 858 60.95 36.55 21.94
C VAL A 858 60.01 35.59 21.23
N ILE A 859 60.15 34.31 21.52
CA ILE A 859 59.36 33.24 20.94
C ILE A 859 58.75 32.44 22.09
N ASP A 860 57.43 32.39 22.13
CA ASP A 860 56.67 31.75 23.20
C ASP A 860 55.94 30.54 22.68
N ASN A 861 55.97 29.44 23.43
CA ASN A 861 55.06 28.33 23.19
C ASN A 861 53.69 28.63 23.81
N THR A 862 52.76 29.04 22.96
CA THR A 862 51.38 29.39 23.32
C THR A 862 50.44 28.17 23.32
N SER A 863 50.95 26.98 22.97
CA SER A 863 50.20 25.72 22.98
C SER A 863 50.20 25.01 24.34
N SER A 864 49.37 23.97 24.45
CA SER A 864 49.31 23.03 25.59
C SER A 864 50.30 21.87 25.48
N GLN A 865 51.10 21.79 24.40
CA GLN A 865 52.05 20.70 24.14
C GLN A 865 53.51 21.17 24.19
N THR A 866 54.47 20.27 24.40
CA THR A 866 55.90 20.59 24.27
C THR A 866 56.31 20.63 22.80
N VAL A 867 56.95 21.70 22.34
CA VAL A 867 57.43 21.86 20.95
C VAL A 867 58.93 21.77 20.86
N ASP A 868 59.45 20.91 19.99
CA ASP A 868 60.87 20.87 19.64
C ASP A 868 61.17 21.84 18.49
N LEU A 869 62.06 22.80 18.76
CA LEU A 869 62.48 23.81 17.80
C LEU A 869 63.70 23.37 16.99
N GLU A 870 64.18 22.12 17.11
CA GLU A 870 65.31 21.65 16.29
C GLU A 870 65.06 21.90 14.78
N ASP A 871 66.04 22.54 14.12
CA ASP A 871 65.99 22.94 12.72
C ASP A 871 64.94 24.01 12.34
N TRP A 872 64.20 24.56 13.30
CA TRP A 872 63.35 25.74 13.05
C TRP A 872 64.20 26.95 12.68
N THR A 873 63.60 27.93 12.01
CA THR A 873 64.30 29.15 11.60
C THR A 873 63.55 30.43 11.95
N LEU A 874 64.30 31.44 12.36
CA LEU A 874 63.82 32.80 12.57
C LEU A 874 64.55 33.73 11.59
N SER A 875 63.83 34.52 10.80
CA SER A 875 64.43 35.45 9.84
C SER A 875 63.86 36.87 9.91
N ASP A 876 64.65 37.86 9.50
CA ASP A 876 64.23 39.26 9.30
C ASP A 876 63.77 39.53 7.85
N ASP A 877 63.33 40.75 7.56
CA ASP A 877 62.93 41.17 6.20
C ASP A 877 64.10 41.18 5.19
N ALA A 878 65.35 41.16 5.66
CA ALA A 878 66.55 41.08 4.84
C ALA A 878 67.04 39.63 4.62
N GLU A 879 66.25 38.63 5.04
CA GLU A 879 66.53 37.19 4.97
C GLU A 879 67.78 36.75 5.75
N ASN A 880 68.26 37.55 6.71
CA ASN A 880 69.16 37.02 7.72
C ASN A 880 68.40 35.92 8.46
N THR A 881 68.97 34.72 8.57
CA THR A 881 68.30 33.57 9.20
C THR A 881 69.10 33.02 10.39
N TYR A 882 68.42 32.79 11.52
CA TYR A 882 68.87 31.97 12.64
C TYR A 882 68.25 30.58 12.53
N THR A 883 69.00 29.53 12.82
CA THR A 883 68.48 28.16 12.93
C THR A 883 68.62 27.70 14.38
N PHE A 884 67.51 27.24 14.96
CA PHE A 884 67.46 26.73 16.32
C PHE A 884 68.16 25.37 16.39
N GLY A 885 68.86 25.14 17.51
CA GLY A 885 69.35 23.81 17.89
C GLY A 885 68.29 23.04 18.67
N SER A 886 68.68 21.93 19.30
CA SER A 886 67.77 21.10 20.10
C SER A 886 67.28 21.84 21.37
N ILE A 887 66.18 22.59 21.23
CA ILE A 887 65.49 23.33 22.29
C ILE A 887 64.03 22.87 22.25
N SER A 888 63.55 22.33 23.37
CA SER A 888 62.15 21.96 23.52
C SER A 888 61.48 22.92 24.49
N LEU A 889 60.45 23.63 24.02
CA LEU A 889 59.64 24.53 24.83
C LEU A 889 58.43 23.77 25.35
N SER A 890 58.30 23.60 26.66
CA SER A 890 57.08 23.15 27.32
C SER A 890 55.98 24.23 27.23
N PRO A 891 54.71 23.91 27.56
CA PRO A 891 53.63 24.91 27.54
C PRO A 891 53.98 26.14 28.37
N SER A 892 53.79 27.33 27.79
CA SER A 892 54.16 28.63 28.37
C SER A 892 55.67 28.88 28.59
N GLU A 893 56.56 28.00 28.12
CA GLU A 893 58.01 28.28 28.10
C GLU A 893 58.38 29.16 26.91
N THR A 894 59.46 29.90 27.09
CA THR A 894 59.88 31.01 26.22
C THR A 894 61.34 30.89 25.83
N VAL A 895 61.68 31.23 24.59
CA VAL A 895 63.06 31.40 24.13
C VAL A 895 63.28 32.80 23.60
N VAL A 896 64.36 33.44 24.05
CA VAL A 896 64.79 34.74 23.53
C VAL A 896 66.01 34.54 22.63
N VAL A 897 65.90 35.02 21.40
CA VAL A 897 66.99 35.08 20.43
C VAL A 897 67.60 36.48 20.48
N THR A 898 68.82 36.56 21.01
CA THR A 898 69.64 37.77 21.08
C THR A 898 70.63 37.83 19.92
N THR A 899 71.08 39.02 19.54
CA THR A 899 72.22 39.17 18.62
C THR A 899 73.52 39.45 19.38
N SER A 900 74.64 39.64 18.68
CA SER A 900 75.90 40.05 19.30
C SER A 900 75.92 41.52 19.75
N GLU A 901 74.89 42.29 19.39
CA GLU A 901 74.74 43.71 19.74
C GLU A 901 73.70 43.95 20.86
N THR A 902 73.01 42.89 21.32
CA THR A 902 72.10 42.98 22.48
C THR A 902 72.84 43.47 23.73
N PRO A 903 72.45 44.61 24.32
CA PRO A 903 73.11 45.11 25.53
C PRO A 903 72.90 44.18 26.74
N ASP A 904 73.91 44.11 27.61
CA ASP A 904 73.84 43.31 28.85
C ASP A 904 72.59 43.65 29.68
N GLY A 905 71.67 42.68 29.79
CA GLY A 905 70.44 42.79 30.58
C GLY A 905 69.28 43.54 29.90
N ALA A 906 69.38 43.82 28.60
CA ALA A 906 68.29 44.43 27.83
C ALA A 906 67.21 43.41 27.41
N ALA A 907 67.61 42.16 27.12
CA ALA A 907 66.69 41.09 26.80
C ALA A 907 65.81 40.70 28.02
N PRO A 908 64.53 40.33 27.80
CA PRO A 908 63.65 39.85 28.86
C PRO A 908 64.14 38.52 29.45
N THR A 909 63.64 38.19 30.64
CA THR A 909 63.91 36.88 31.25
C THR A 909 63.08 35.83 30.52
N ALA A 910 63.73 34.76 30.08
CA ALA A 910 63.10 33.63 29.41
C ALA A 910 63.70 32.31 29.89
N ASP A 911 63.03 31.19 29.59
CA ASP A 911 63.47 29.85 29.98
C ASP A 911 64.74 29.45 29.21
N TYR A 912 64.82 29.87 27.95
CA TYR A 912 65.98 29.73 27.10
C TYR A 912 66.46 31.09 26.58
N THR A 913 67.77 31.25 26.48
CA THR A 913 68.38 32.40 25.78
C THR A 913 69.43 31.89 24.83
N VAL A 914 69.26 32.21 23.56
CA VAL A 914 70.21 31.87 22.50
C VAL A 914 70.79 33.12 21.87
N ASN A 915 71.99 32.99 21.31
CA ASN A 915 72.66 34.08 20.63
C ASN A 915 72.82 33.74 19.15
N TRP A 916 72.11 34.50 18.32
CA TRP A 916 72.29 34.59 16.90
C TRP A 916 73.54 35.45 16.66
N ASP A 917 74.74 34.83 16.72
CA ASP A 917 76.09 35.42 16.61
C ASP A 917 76.29 36.26 15.31
N ALA A 918 75.52 37.33 15.21
CA ALA A 918 75.28 38.24 14.10
C ALA A 918 75.24 39.66 14.68
N GLY A 919 75.53 40.67 13.85
CA GLY A 919 75.52 42.07 14.28
C GLY A 919 74.09 42.59 14.50
N PHE A 920 73.83 43.85 14.12
CA PHE A 920 72.47 44.37 14.03
C PHE A 920 71.68 43.58 12.98
N VAL A 921 70.59 42.95 13.41
CA VAL A 921 69.64 42.21 12.57
C VAL A 921 68.34 43.01 12.50
N TRP A 922 67.82 43.45 13.65
CA TRP A 922 66.49 44.02 13.77
C TRP A 922 66.48 45.53 13.52
N ASN A 923 65.70 46.01 12.56
CA ASN A 923 65.69 47.44 12.22
C ASN A 923 64.88 48.32 13.20
N ASN A 924 65.54 49.35 13.74
CA ASN A 924 64.95 50.35 14.64
C ASN A 924 63.74 51.12 14.06
N ASP A 925 63.64 51.24 12.74
CA ASP A 925 62.54 51.92 12.05
C ASP A 925 61.37 50.95 11.69
N GLY A 926 61.43 49.70 12.15
CA GLY A 926 60.46 48.62 11.89
C GLY A 926 61.07 47.48 11.06
N ASP A 927 60.68 46.25 11.38
CA ASP A 927 61.14 44.99 10.78
C ASP A 927 60.07 43.90 10.92
N THR A 928 60.23 42.78 10.22
CA THR A 928 59.35 41.60 10.33
C THR A 928 60.15 40.37 10.69
N ALA A 929 59.86 39.80 11.86
CA ALA A 929 60.33 38.47 12.22
C ALA A 929 59.43 37.40 11.58
N THR A 930 60.00 36.49 10.81
CA THR A 930 59.32 35.32 10.26
C THR A 930 59.85 34.06 10.92
N LEU A 931 59.00 33.30 11.61
CA LEU A 931 59.32 32.02 12.21
C LEU A 931 58.86 30.89 11.28
N ARG A 932 59.72 29.91 11.01
CA ARG A 932 59.40 28.73 10.19
C ARG A 932 59.79 27.44 10.91
N ASN A 933 58.99 26.40 10.74
CA ASN A 933 59.30 25.07 11.29
C ASN A 933 60.41 24.35 10.50
N ALA A 934 60.81 23.16 10.95
CA ALA A 934 61.87 22.34 10.33
C ALA A 934 61.57 21.96 8.86
N SER A 935 60.28 21.93 8.47
CA SER A 935 59.83 21.66 7.10
C SER A 935 59.83 22.92 6.21
N GLY A 936 60.14 24.11 6.77
CA GLY A 936 60.18 25.40 6.07
C GLY A 936 58.84 26.14 5.98
N ILE A 937 57.79 25.60 6.59
CA ILE A 937 56.45 26.22 6.64
C ILE A 937 56.50 27.39 7.63
N THR A 938 55.93 28.54 7.24
CA THR A 938 55.81 29.70 8.13
C THR A 938 54.84 29.37 9.27
N VAL A 939 55.32 29.51 10.50
CA VAL A 939 54.54 29.29 11.73
C VAL A 939 53.95 30.60 12.24
N ASP A 940 54.74 31.68 12.23
CA ASP A 940 54.26 33.00 12.65
C ASP A 940 55.06 34.13 11.98
N THR A 941 54.47 35.31 11.90
CA THR A 941 55.12 36.55 11.48
C THR A 941 54.76 37.70 12.39
N PHE A 942 55.76 38.42 12.88
CA PHE A 942 55.59 39.57 13.77
C PHE A 942 56.30 40.81 13.23
N SER A 943 55.53 41.87 12.96
CA SER A 943 56.06 43.19 12.58
C SER A 943 55.80 44.22 13.68
N TYR A 944 56.73 45.14 13.91
CA TYR A 944 56.66 46.15 14.98
C TYR A 944 56.96 47.59 14.53
#